data_AF-A0A965AT48-F1
#
_entry.id   AF-A0A965AT48-F1
#
_cell.length_a   1.000
_cell.length_b   1.000
_cell.length_c   1.000
_cell.angle_alpha   90.00
_cell.angle_beta   90.00
_cell.angle_gamma   90.00
#
_symmetry.space_group_name_H-M   'P 1'
#
loop_
_entity.id
_entity.type
_entity.pdbx_description
1 polymer ?
#
loop_
_entity_poly.entity_id
_entity_poly.type
_entity_poly.pdbx_seq_one_letter_code
_entity_poly.pdbx_strand_id
1 'polypeptide(L)'
;MAGSFNFFRKYQRSMLVAVAVLAMLAFFVLPPFLQMSGGPASADPVVVTWKGGEFREGQLDRAVAMRTLTNRFLMEAAAVAGRDASQLPAFPEGEELIVRELLLARQAEEIGLTVSNTAINEFLAVWTNNMVRQNQFDAMIASLRYGRSPVSAGDLFESLRTALVARNMLLLFQTGFSGDPPGWRWDFYKRLEQAATVEAFPVAVEDFAVSVPAPAESELRTFFERYKDSLPVARSPDPGFKEPHRIRYASLMAEQKKFEEEAAKTITDADVKAYYEANKETRFRSSKPATTAEPPAETPEAGAQESPGNSEAPAADAESAEPAAAEADAEESSPAAESPAATDSGAASRGRLRVMPVALQDAGDGTEPTETSAVAKESAEPSTEQVAEEPPAPEAEKAAAAPAEAKDAATPAPPPEMTFQPLEEVADQIRQQLTSERATARIDAVFSALAADLTAYAEDRAVWLARGQDGTAEPAAPDIEKIAAKQGLVAAESDWIAAPAAVAAGGIGSSFEFVPDPGSRFGIRQQRWVEMIFGEGGIALRPITSRDAEGNRYFSWKQDDREERVPTFAEARETVEKAWRIVAARPQAEKRAAELVATAGEKSLKDVVGDVVGEEAAEQVLTVGPFTWLTEGAAGFGAPPLLSSPNGLVMPGEALMQAVFTTPAGAGATAFNEPQTFCYALRVIAHEPAEAELRERFSETQGDQRRIAMVAQQAFAEVFTDWIDGLETQAGLTWKRDPRPAR
;
A
#
# COMPACT_ATOMS: atom_id res chain seq x y z
N MET A 1 -45.89 -32.43 -63.97
CA MET A 1 -45.64 -31.53 -62.80
C MET A 1 -45.66 -30.09 -63.30
N ALA A 2 -46.83 -29.43 -63.30
CA ALA A 2 -46.96 -28.04 -63.75
C ALA A 2 -46.94 -27.12 -62.51
N GLY A 3 -45.77 -26.53 -62.21
CA GLY A 3 -45.53 -25.76 -61.00
C GLY A 3 -45.28 -24.25 -61.24
N SER A 4 -46.00 -23.43 -60.46
CA SER A 4 -45.72 -22.06 -59.99
C SER A 4 -45.40 -20.88 -60.94
N PHE A 5 -45.13 -21.05 -62.24
CA PHE A 5 -44.70 -19.90 -63.08
C PHE A 5 -45.81 -18.95 -63.57
N ASN A 6 -47.10 -19.27 -63.39
CA ASN A 6 -48.19 -18.39 -63.81
C ASN A 6 -48.34 -17.14 -62.93
N PHE A 7 -48.01 -17.23 -61.64
CA PHE A 7 -48.04 -16.07 -60.74
C PHE A 7 -46.96 -15.06 -61.14
N PHE A 8 -45.76 -15.55 -61.50
CA PHE A 8 -44.63 -14.73 -61.92
C PHE A 8 -44.91 -13.99 -63.24
N ARG A 9 -45.58 -14.63 -64.20
CA ARG A 9 -46.01 -13.97 -65.45
C ARG A 9 -47.09 -12.92 -65.23
N LYS A 10 -48.06 -13.18 -64.34
CA LYS A 10 -49.18 -12.25 -64.09
C LYS A 10 -48.71 -10.95 -63.43
N TYR A 11 -47.71 -11.02 -62.57
CA TYR A 11 -47.16 -9.88 -61.83
C TYR A 11 -45.76 -9.45 -62.28
N GLN A 12 -45.31 -9.90 -63.47
CA GLN A 12 -43.95 -9.68 -63.97
C GLN A 12 -43.55 -8.20 -63.98
N ARG A 13 -44.48 -7.30 -64.37
CA ARG A 13 -44.22 -5.85 -64.39
C ARG A 13 -44.08 -5.27 -62.97
N SER A 14 -44.99 -5.62 -62.07
CA SER A 14 -44.95 -5.19 -60.67
C SER A 14 -43.72 -5.74 -59.93
N MET A 15 -43.29 -6.96 -60.25
CA MET A 15 -42.11 -7.57 -59.64
C MET A 15 -40.81 -6.99 -60.19
N LEU A 16 -40.75 -6.66 -61.49
CA LEU A 16 -39.63 -5.90 -62.06
C LEU A 16 -39.50 -4.51 -61.44
N VAL A 17 -40.63 -3.82 -61.21
CA VAL A 17 -40.63 -2.53 -60.51
C VAL A 17 -40.18 -2.69 -59.06
N ALA A 18 -40.65 -3.71 -58.34
CA ALA A 18 -40.23 -3.96 -56.96
C ALA A 18 -38.73 -4.29 -56.86
N VAL A 19 -38.19 -5.10 -57.78
CA VAL A 19 -36.76 -5.42 -57.84
C VAL A 19 -35.94 -4.21 -58.28
N ALA A 20 -36.43 -3.37 -59.20
CA ALA A 20 -35.75 -2.14 -59.59
C ALA A 20 -35.71 -1.11 -58.46
N VAL A 21 -36.79 -1.00 -57.67
CA VAL A 21 -36.83 -0.13 -56.47
C VAL A 21 -35.91 -0.69 -55.37
N LEU A 22 -35.88 -2.00 -55.16
CA LEU A 22 -34.92 -2.64 -54.24
C LEU A 22 -33.48 -2.45 -54.70
N ALA A 23 -33.21 -2.52 -56.00
CA ALA A 23 -31.88 -2.26 -56.56
C ALA A 23 -31.50 -0.78 -56.42
N MET A 24 -32.43 0.16 -56.64
CA MET A 24 -32.18 1.58 -56.36
C MET A 24 -31.92 1.83 -54.87
N LEU A 25 -32.66 1.21 -53.95
CA LEU A 25 -32.38 1.28 -52.51
C LEU A 25 -31.00 0.70 -52.18
N ALA A 26 -30.64 -0.45 -52.73
CA ALA A 26 -29.35 -1.10 -52.49
C ALA A 26 -28.15 -0.32 -53.06
N PHE A 27 -28.30 0.32 -54.21
CA PHE A 27 -27.18 1.02 -54.89
C PHE A 27 -27.14 2.54 -54.67
N PHE A 28 -28.24 3.18 -54.27
CA PHE A 28 -28.26 4.64 -54.01
C PHE A 28 -28.49 5.00 -52.55
N VAL A 29 -29.18 4.18 -51.76
CA VAL A 29 -29.46 4.47 -50.34
C VAL A 29 -28.49 3.75 -49.41
N LEU A 30 -28.07 2.53 -49.75
CA LEU A 30 -27.09 1.80 -48.94
C LEU A 30 -25.67 2.44 -48.93
N PRO A 31 -25.11 2.98 -50.03
CA PRO A 31 -23.76 3.54 -50.00
C PRO A 31 -23.58 4.79 -49.13
N PRO A 32 -24.51 5.78 -49.11
CA PRO A 32 -24.46 6.87 -48.13
C PRO A 32 -24.61 6.38 -46.68
N PHE A 33 -25.44 5.37 -46.43
CA PHE A 33 -25.59 4.78 -45.09
C PHE A 33 -24.37 3.95 -44.66
N LEU A 34 -23.67 3.29 -45.59
CA LEU A 34 -22.42 2.58 -45.32
C LEU A 34 -21.23 3.53 -45.16
N GLN A 35 -21.25 4.69 -45.83
CA GLN A 35 -20.30 5.78 -45.61
C GLN A 35 -20.56 6.52 -44.28
N MET A 36 -21.80 6.51 -43.79
CA MET A 36 -22.18 7.06 -42.48
C MET A 36 -22.06 6.02 -41.34
N SER A 37 -21.96 4.72 -41.66
CA SER A 37 -21.63 3.63 -40.73
C SER A 37 -20.13 3.29 -40.69
N GLY A 38 -19.31 3.91 -41.54
CA GLY A 38 -17.90 4.08 -41.25
C GLY A 38 -17.81 5.10 -40.12
N GLY A 39 -17.82 4.62 -38.88
CA GLY A 39 -17.62 5.46 -37.70
C GLY A 39 -16.43 6.40 -37.92
N PRO A 40 -16.44 7.61 -37.33
CA PRO A 40 -15.32 8.53 -37.46
C PRO A 40 -14.05 7.74 -37.21
N ALA A 41 -13.08 7.79 -38.14
CA ALA A 41 -11.76 7.22 -37.92
C ALA A 41 -11.38 7.60 -36.49
N SER A 42 -11.26 6.60 -35.61
CA SER A 42 -11.10 6.81 -34.18
C SER A 42 -10.08 7.91 -34.01
N ALA A 43 -10.53 9.10 -33.59
CA ALA A 43 -9.61 10.18 -33.35
C ALA A 43 -8.62 9.60 -32.32
N ASP A 44 -7.32 9.63 -32.64
CA ASP A 44 -6.28 9.19 -31.72
C ASP A 44 -5.81 10.45 -30.98
N PRO A 45 -6.50 10.82 -29.87
CA PRO A 45 -6.24 12.07 -29.19
C PRO A 45 -4.86 12.03 -28.56
N VAL A 46 -4.24 13.20 -28.48
CA VAL A 46 -3.07 13.38 -27.63
C VAL A 46 -3.52 13.24 -26.18
N VAL A 47 -2.86 12.37 -25.42
CA VAL A 47 -3.17 12.10 -24.00
C VAL A 47 -2.12 12.68 -23.08
N VAL A 48 -0.87 12.75 -23.52
CA VAL A 48 0.25 13.25 -22.73
C VAL A 48 1.13 14.12 -23.61
N THR A 49 1.60 15.24 -23.06
CA THR A 49 2.57 16.13 -23.70
C THR A 49 3.69 16.48 -22.75
N TRP A 50 4.91 16.65 -23.27
CA TRP A 50 6.06 17.16 -22.53
C TRP A 50 7.01 17.88 -23.51
N LYS A 51 8.05 18.54 -22.99
CA LYS A 51 9.08 19.21 -23.79
C LYS A 51 9.88 18.17 -24.57
N GLY A 52 9.63 18.12 -25.89
CA GLY A 52 10.30 17.17 -26.79
C GLY A 52 9.44 15.99 -27.24
N GLY A 53 8.13 15.97 -26.94
CA GLY A 53 7.22 14.99 -27.55
C GLY A 53 5.80 14.96 -27.00
N GLU A 54 4.99 14.11 -27.61
CA GLU A 54 3.62 13.82 -27.20
C GLU A 54 3.34 12.32 -27.33
N PHE A 55 2.46 11.79 -26.49
CA PHE A 55 1.83 10.49 -26.67
C PHE A 55 0.38 10.65 -27.08
N ARG A 56 -0.02 9.90 -28.09
CA ARG A 56 -1.42 9.67 -28.44
C ARG A 56 -1.93 8.39 -27.78
N GLU A 57 -3.25 8.29 -27.63
CA GLU A 57 -3.92 7.15 -26.98
C GLU A 57 -3.40 5.80 -27.52
N GLY A 58 -3.39 5.61 -28.83
CA GLY A 58 -2.94 4.36 -29.45
C GLY A 58 -1.44 4.10 -29.28
N GLN A 59 -0.63 5.14 -29.12
CA GLN A 59 0.81 5.00 -28.85
C GLN A 59 1.07 4.59 -27.40
N LEU A 60 0.33 5.18 -26.46
CA LEU A 60 0.42 4.85 -25.04
C LEU A 60 -0.11 3.43 -24.78
N ASP A 61 -1.25 3.06 -25.37
CA ASP A 61 -1.80 1.70 -25.31
C ASP A 61 -0.81 0.66 -25.85
N ARG A 62 -0.14 0.98 -26.97
CA ARG A 62 0.92 0.11 -27.51
C ARG A 62 2.11 0.02 -26.56
N ALA A 63 2.55 1.12 -25.94
CA ALA A 63 3.66 1.12 -25.01
C ALA A 63 3.36 0.24 -23.78
N VAL A 64 2.15 0.37 -23.20
CA VAL A 64 1.65 -0.49 -22.11
C VAL A 64 1.66 -1.95 -22.54
N ALA A 65 1.05 -2.27 -23.68
CA ALA A 65 1.01 -3.65 -24.15
C ALA A 65 2.40 -4.24 -24.44
N MET A 66 3.33 -3.43 -24.96
CA MET A 66 4.72 -3.84 -25.17
C MET A 66 5.45 -4.11 -23.87
N ARG A 67 5.17 -3.32 -22.83
CA ARG A 67 5.71 -3.54 -21.49
C ARG A 67 5.20 -4.86 -20.89
N THR A 68 3.90 -5.11 -20.95
CA THR A 68 3.32 -6.39 -20.50
C THR A 68 3.90 -7.59 -21.26
N LEU A 69 4.07 -7.46 -22.58
CA LEU A 69 4.70 -8.52 -23.39
C LEU A 69 6.18 -8.71 -23.06
N THR A 70 6.91 -7.64 -22.74
CA THR A 70 8.30 -7.71 -22.25
C THR A 70 8.37 -8.47 -20.93
N ASN A 71 7.50 -8.14 -19.97
CA ASN A 71 7.45 -8.85 -18.69
C ASN A 71 7.09 -10.32 -18.87
N ARG A 72 6.09 -10.63 -19.69
CA ARG A 72 5.72 -12.01 -20.03
C ARG A 72 6.91 -12.79 -20.61
N PHE A 73 7.64 -12.20 -21.54
CA PHE A 73 8.85 -12.79 -22.11
C PHE A 73 9.91 -13.08 -21.04
N LEU A 74 10.19 -12.13 -20.14
CA LEU A 74 11.16 -12.31 -19.07
C LEU A 74 10.76 -13.39 -18.07
N MET A 75 9.46 -13.50 -17.77
CA MET A 75 8.90 -14.52 -16.87
C MET A 75 8.95 -15.91 -17.51
N GLU A 76 8.63 -16.02 -18.80
CA GLU A 76 8.75 -17.29 -19.55
C GLU A 76 10.22 -17.72 -19.64
N ALA A 77 11.12 -16.79 -19.94
CA ALA A 77 12.56 -17.06 -19.98
C ALA A 77 13.10 -17.51 -18.61
N ALA A 78 12.65 -16.90 -17.53
CA ALA A 78 13.01 -17.30 -16.17
C ALA A 78 12.47 -18.69 -15.80
N ALA A 79 11.23 -19.00 -16.18
CA ALA A 79 10.62 -20.31 -15.94
C ALA A 79 11.36 -21.42 -16.70
N VAL A 80 11.73 -21.18 -17.97
CA VAL A 80 12.57 -22.10 -18.76
C VAL A 80 13.95 -22.30 -18.13
N ALA A 81 14.49 -21.26 -17.47
CA ALA A 81 15.73 -21.34 -16.69
C ALA A 81 15.57 -22.06 -15.33
N GLY A 82 14.37 -22.53 -14.97
CA GLY A 82 14.10 -23.19 -13.70
C GLY A 82 14.04 -22.22 -12.50
N ARG A 83 13.85 -20.92 -12.73
CA ARG A 83 13.64 -19.93 -11.67
C ARG A 83 12.14 -19.79 -11.38
N ASP A 84 11.81 -19.52 -10.12
CA ASP A 84 10.45 -19.16 -9.74
C ASP A 84 10.13 -17.76 -10.28
N ALA A 85 9.29 -17.72 -11.31
CA ALA A 85 8.86 -16.47 -11.93
C ALA A 85 8.14 -15.54 -10.94
N SER A 86 7.42 -16.09 -9.96
CA SER A 86 6.67 -15.29 -8.98
C SER A 86 7.56 -14.44 -8.06
N GLN A 87 8.84 -14.80 -7.92
CA GLN A 87 9.82 -14.14 -7.08
C GLN A 87 10.65 -13.08 -7.83
N LEU A 88 10.43 -12.92 -9.14
CA LEU A 88 11.21 -12.00 -9.97
C LEU A 88 10.51 -10.64 -10.12
N PRO A 89 11.24 -9.53 -9.98
CA PRO A 89 10.66 -8.20 -10.13
C PRO A 89 10.29 -7.94 -11.58
N ALA A 90 9.01 -7.69 -11.85
CA ALA A 90 8.53 -7.22 -13.14
C ALA A 90 8.81 -5.72 -13.31
N PHE A 91 8.93 -5.27 -14.55
CA PHE A 91 8.94 -3.85 -14.84
C PHE A 91 7.53 -3.25 -14.65
N PRO A 92 7.39 -1.97 -14.30
CA PRO A 92 6.09 -1.34 -14.10
C PRO A 92 5.28 -1.27 -15.41
N GLU A 93 3.96 -1.54 -15.33
CA GLU A 93 3.06 -1.62 -16.49
C GLU A 93 2.00 -0.49 -16.57
N GLY A 94 1.89 0.35 -15.54
CA GLY A 94 0.90 1.45 -15.52
C GLY A 94 1.24 2.56 -16.51
N GLU A 95 0.23 3.23 -17.08
CA GLU A 95 0.43 4.31 -18.07
C GLU A 95 1.36 5.40 -17.53
N GLU A 96 1.11 5.85 -16.30
CA GLU A 96 1.92 6.87 -15.61
C GLU A 96 3.38 6.43 -15.44
N LEU A 97 3.57 5.19 -14.96
CA LEU A 97 4.91 4.65 -14.71
C LEU A 97 5.72 4.49 -16.00
N ILE A 98 5.07 4.11 -17.11
CA ILE A 98 5.73 3.99 -18.41
C ILE A 98 6.16 5.36 -18.94
N VAL A 99 5.31 6.38 -18.79
CA VAL A 99 5.68 7.76 -19.15
C VAL A 99 6.83 8.27 -18.28
N ARG A 100 6.78 8.02 -16.97
CA ARG A 100 7.86 8.35 -16.03
C ARG A 100 9.17 7.66 -16.41
N GLU A 101 9.14 6.36 -16.73
CA GLU A 101 10.31 5.63 -17.22
C GLU A 101 10.86 6.20 -18.53
N LEU A 102 10.00 6.62 -19.47
CA LEU A 102 10.45 7.25 -20.71
C LEU A 102 11.19 8.56 -20.43
N LEU A 103 10.66 9.40 -19.53
CA LEU A 103 11.32 10.65 -19.14
C LEU A 103 12.68 10.38 -18.49
N LEU A 104 12.76 9.37 -17.62
CA LEU A 104 14.02 8.92 -17.02
C LEU A 104 15.01 8.40 -18.06
N ALA A 105 14.55 7.60 -19.03
CA ALA A 105 15.39 7.09 -20.09
C ALA A 105 15.98 8.22 -20.94
N ARG A 106 15.21 9.26 -21.23
CA ARG A 106 15.70 10.45 -21.94
C ARG A 106 16.66 11.28 -21.11
N GLN A 107 16.35 11.48 -19.84
CA GLN A 107 17.28 12.17 -18.94
C GLN A 107 18.62 11.44 -18.84
N ALA A 108 18.57 10.10 -18.83
CA ALA A 108 19.75 9.25 -18.85
C ALA A 108 20.54 9.40 -20.16
N GLU A 109 19.87 9.41 -21.31
CA GLU A 109 20.49 9.65 -22.62
C GLU A 109 21.16 11.04 -22.69
N GLU A 110 20.52 12.07 -22.14
CA GLU A 110 21.08 13.44 -22.07
C GLU A 110 22.38 13.50 -21.27
N ILE A 111 22.51 12.70 -20.20
CA ILE A 111 23.74 12.61 -19.41
C ILE A 111 24.73 11.55 -19.94
N GLY A 112 24.44 10.95 -21.10
CA GLY A 112 25.32 10.01 -21.80
C GLY A 112 25.18 8.54 -21.41
N LEU A 113 24.16 8.17 -20.64
CA LEU A 113 23.85 6.77 -20.32
C LEU A 113 23.07 6.14 -21.47
N THR A 114 23.62 5.06 -22.05
CA THR A 114 22.98 4.30 -23.13
C THR A 114 23.11 2.80 -22.86
N VAL A 115 22.16 2.00 -23.35
CA VAL A 115 22.19 0.53 -23.23
C VAL A 115 22.30 -0.08 -24.64
N SER A 116 23.39 -0.81 -24.87
CA SER A 116 23.63 -1.50 -26.14
C SER A 116 22.91 -2.85 -26.21
N ASN A 117 22.78 -3.42 -27.42
CA ASN A 117 22.23 -4.78 -27.59
C ASN A 117 23.06 -5.83 -26.84
N THR A 118 24.37 -5.60 -26.70
CA THR A 118 25.26 -6.45 -25.91
C THR A 118 24.86 -6.43 -24.43
N ALA A 119 24.61 -5.25 -23.87
CA ALA A 119 24.17 -5.11 -22.48
C ALA A 119 22.80 -5.76 -22.22
N ILE A 120 21.88 -5.70 -23.19
CA ILE A 120 20.59 -6.41 -23.11
C ILE A 120 20.81 -7.92 -23.08
N ASN A 121 21.68 -8.45 -23.95
CA ASN A 121 22.01 -9.87 -23.99
C ASN A 121 22.69 -10.34 -22.68
N GLU A 122 23.60 -9.53 -22.12
CA GLU A 122 24.21 -9.79 -20.82
C GLU A 122 23.16 -9.79 -19.69
N PHE A 123 22.23 -8.84 -19.72
CA PHE A 123 21.09 -8.81 -18.80
C PHE A 123 20.26 -10.09 -18.90
N LEU A 124 19.91 -10.53 -20.11
CA LEU A 124 19.14 -11.78 -20.31
C LEU A 124 19.92 -13.02 -19.85
N ALA A 125 21.24 -13.05 -20.06
CA ALA A 125 22.09 -14.12 -19.57
C ALA A 125 22.09 -14.17 -18.04
N VAL A 126 22.25 -13.04 -17.35
CA VAL A 126 22.17 -12.96 -15.88
C VAL A 126 20.78 -13.31 -15.39
N TRP A 127 19.73 -12.80 -16.04
CA TRP A 127 18.33 -13.05 -15.70
C TRP A 127 17.99 -14.54 -15.72
N THR A 128 18.49 -15.25 -16.73
CA THR A 128 18.25 -16.68 -16.95
C THR A 128 19.33 -17.61 -16.38
N ASN A 129 20.29 -17.10 -15.60
CA ASN A 129 21.49 -17.84 -15.18
C ASN A 129 22.24 -18.52 -16.35
N ASN A 130 22.12 -17.96 -17.55
CA ASN A 130 22.66 -18.46 -18.81
C ASN A 130 22.17 -19.88 -19.17
N MET A 131 20.96 -20.24 -18.73
CA MET A 131 20.35 -21.56 -18.94
C MET A 131 19.44 -21.63 -20.17
N VAL A 132 19.08 -20.48 -20.75
CA VAL A 132 18.20 -20.39 -21.92
C VAL A 132 19.03 -20.26 -23.19
N ARG A 133 18.75 -21.11 -24.19
CA ARG A 133 19.43 -21.09 -25.49
C ARG A 133 18.75 -20.11 -26.45
N GLN A 134 19.48 -19.64 -27.45
CA GLN A 134 18.96 -18.70 -28.46
C GLN A 134 17.70 -19.21 -29.18
N ASN A 135 17.67 -20.47 -29.57
CA ASN A 135 16.48 -21.06 -30.21
C ASN A 135 15.24 -21.07 -29.30
N GLN A 136 15.44 -21.11 -27.97
CA GLN A 136 14.35 -21.00 -27.01
C GLN A 136 13.90 -19.53 -26.89
N PHE A 137 14.83 -18.58 -26.89
CA PHE A 137 14.49 -17.15 -26.97
C PHE A 137 13.70 -16.82 -28.25
N ASP A 138 14.14 -17.32 -29.40
CA ASP A 138 13.44 -17.12 -30.68
C ASP A 138 12.03 -17.71 -30.64
N ALA A 139 11.86 -18.91 -30.05
CA ALA A 139 10.55 -19.55 -29.89
C ALA A 139 9.62 -18.74 -28.97
N MET A 140 10.15 -18.18 -27.87
CA MET A 140 9.40 -17.31 -26.96
C MET A 140 8.98 -16.02 -27.67
N ILE A 141 9.88 -15.35 -28.38
CA ILE A 141 9.55 -14.12 -29.14
C ILE A 141 8.50 -14.44 -30.22
N ALA A 142 8.66 -15.56 -30.92
CA ALA A 142 7.71 -16.03 -31.93
C ALA A 142 6.34 -16.40 -31.35
N SER A 143 6.18 -16.54 -30.03
CA SER A 143 4.89 -16.75 -29.37
C SER A 143 4.16 -15.44 -29.04
N LEU A 144 4.89 -14.33 -28.91
CA LEU A 144 4.34 -13.02 -28.52
C LEU A 144 3.51 -12.40 -29.64
N ARG A 145 2.32 -11.90 -29.30
CA ARG A 145 1.40 -11.23 -30.25
C ARG A 145 0.88 -9.94 -29.64
N TYR A 146 0.87 -8.87 -30.43
CA TYR A 146 0.12 -7.65 -30.13
C TYR A 146 -1.09 -7.58 -31.06
N GLY A 147 -2.29 -7.84 -30.51
CA GLY A 147 -3.50 -8.02 -31.31
C GLY A 147 -3.33 -9.19 -32.29
N ARG A 148 -3.36 -8.90 -33.60
CA ARG A 148 -3.14 -9.90 -34.66
C ARG A 148 -1.72 -9.93 -35.22
N SER A 149 -0.86 -9.01 -34.78
CA SER A 149 0.50 -8.85 -35.32
C SER A 149 1.54 -9.55 -34.45
N PRO A 150 2.55 -10.20 -35.06
CA PRO A 150 3.71 -10.71 -34.32
C PRO A 150 4.55 -9.54 -33.78
N VAL A 151 5.15 -9.74 -32.61
CA VAL A 151 6.12 -8.80 -32.02
C VAL A 151 7.49 -9.09 -32.61
N SER A 152 8.21 -8.06 -33.07
CA SER A 152 9.58 -8.23 -33.56
C SER A 152 10.59 -8.29 -32.42
N ALA A 153 11.75 -8.91 -32.65
CA ALA A 153 12.85 -8.88 -31.69
C ALA A 153 13.33 -7.45 -31.43
N GLY A 154 13.38 -6.61 -32.47
CA GLY A 154 13.70 -5.18 -32.35
C GLY A 154 12.74 -4.41 -31.45
N ASP A 155 11.42 -4.59 -31.61
CA ASP A 155 10.42 -3.93 -30.73
C ASP A 155 10.60 -4.33 -29.26
N LEU A 156 10.90 -5.61 -29.00
CA LEU A 156 11.18 -6.12 -27.66
C LEU A 156 12.49 -5.54 -27.10
N PHE A 157 13.54 -5.45 -27.92
CA PHE A 157 14.83 -4.88 -27.55
C PHE A 157 14.74 -3.39 -27.27
N GLU A 158 13.96 -2.63 -28.04
CA GLU A 158 13.70 -1.21 -27.76
C GLU A 158 12.97 -1.00 -26.44
N SER A 159 11.94 -1.82 -26.17
CA SER A 159 11.23 -1.80 -24.90
C SER A 159 12.17 -2.11 -23.72
N LEU A 160 12.97 -3.18 -23.84
CA LEU A 160 13.97 -3.54 -22.83
C LEU A 160 15.04 -2.46 -22.66
N ARG A 161 15.51 -1.84 -23.75
CA ARG A 161 16.50 -0.76 -23.69
C ARG A 161 15.99 0.41 -22.87
N THR A 162 14.79 0.89 -23.20
CA THR A 162 14.14 2.00 -22.48
C THR A 162 14.02 1.68 -20.99
N ALA A 163 13.54 0.47 -20.67
CA ALA A 163 13.39 0.00 -19.30
C ALA A 163 14.72 -0.09 -18.54
N LEU A 164 15.75 -0.64 -19.17
CA LEU A 164 17.07 -0.85 -18.55
C LEU A 164 17.84 0.46 -18.39
N VAL A 165 17.77 1.39 -19.34
CA VAL A 165 18.38 2.72 -19.21
C VAL A 165 17.72 3.47 -18.05
N ALA A 166 16.38 3.50 -18.00
CA ALA A 166 15.66 4.13 -16.89
C ALA A 166 16.03 3.49 -15.54
N ARG A 167 16.03 2.14 -15.47
CA ARG A 167 16.45 1.41 -14.27
C ARG A 167 17.88 1.73 -13.85
N ASN A 168 18.83 1.78 -14.79
CA ASN A 168 20.23 2.09 -14.49
C ASN A 168 20.38 3.52 -13.98
N MET A 169 19.62 4.48 -14.53
CA MET A 169 19.56 5.84 -14.01
C MET A 169 19.05 5.87 -12.56
N LEU A 170 17.97 5.14 -12.27
CA LEU A 170 17.45 5.01 -10.90
C LEU A 170 18.47 4.36 -9.95
N LEU A 171 19.19 3.34 -10.41
CA LEU A 171 20.26 2.72 -9.64
C LEU A 171 21.40 3.70 -9.39
N LEU A 172 21.83 4.47 -10.40
CA LEU A 172 22.88 5.48 -10.24
C LEU A 172 22.46 6.55 -9.23
N PHE A 173 21.22 7.04 -9.34
CA PHE A 173 20.64 7.94 -8.36
C PHE A 173 20.73 7.33 -6.96
N GLN A 174 20.18 6.12 -6.75
CA GLN A 174 20.22 5.41 -5.47
C GLN A 174 21.65 5.21 -4.93
N THR A 175 22.62 4.89 -5.79
CA THR A 175 24.02 4.73 -5.37
C THR A 175 24.66 6.04 -4.93
N GLY A 176 24.23 7.18 -5.47
CA GLY A 176 24.65 8.50 -5.00
C GLY A 176 24.24 8.79 -3.55
N PHE A 177 23.21 8.09 -3.06
CA PHE A 177 22.77 8.14 -1.67
C PHE A 177 23.18 6.89 -0.87
N SER A 178 23.96 5.97 -1.47
CA SER A 178 24.47 4.80 -0.75
C SER A 178 25.58 5.24 0.21
N GLY A 179 25.27 5.15 1.51
CA GLY A 179 26.12 5.60 2.60
C GLY A 179 25.65 6.94 3.14
N ASP A 180 24.91 6.91 4.26
CA ASP A 180 24.41 8.13 4.88
C ASP A 180 25.60 9.03 5.26
N PRO A 181 25.74 10.24 4.68
CA PRO A 181 26.81 11.15 5.05
C PRO A 181 26.78 11.41 6.57
N PRO A 182 27.95 11.53 7.25
CA PRO A 182 27.98 11.73 8.71
C PRO A 182 27.11 12.90 9.21
N GLY A 183 27.04 13.99 8.42
CA GLY A 183 26.17 15.13 8.73
C GLY A 183 24.67 14.78 8.69
N TRP A 184 24.24 13.95 7.75
CA TRP A 184 22.84 13.52 7.67
C TRP A 184 22.49 12.58 8.82
N ARG A 185 23.39 11.67 9.18
CA ARG A 185 23.21 10.79 10.34
C ARG A 185 23.05 11.59 11.62
N TRP A 186 23.82 12.67 11.77
CA TRP A 186 23.67 13.62 12.86
C TRP A 186 22.31 14.33 12.82
N ASP A 187 21.86 14.81 11.66
CA ASP A 187 20.56 15.45 11.53
C ASP A 187 19.40 14.49 11.84
N PHE A 188 19.44 13.25 11.35
CA PHE A 188 18.45 12.21 11.66
C PHE A 188 18.46 11.85 13.15
N TYR A 189 19.63 11.80 13.77
CA TYR A 189 19.74 11.60 15.22
C TYR A 189 19.09 12.74 16.01
N LYS A 190 19.35 14.01 15.64
CA LYS A 190 18.68 15.16 16.26
C LYS A 190 17.16 15.09 16.12
N ARG A 191 16.63 14.67 14.96
CA ARG A 191 15.17 14.53 14.76
C ARG A 191 14.52 13.54 15.73
N LEU A 192 15.27 12.54 16.20
CA LEU A 192 14.80 11.51 17.12
C LEU A 192 15.00 11.86 18.59
N GLU A 193 16.12 12.51 18.93
CA GLU A 193 16.57 12.64 20.32
C GLU A 193 16.54 14.06 20.86
N GLN A 194 16.50 15.09 19.99
CA GLN A 194 16.35 16.47 20.42
C GLN A 194 14.87 16.83 20.54
N ALA A 195 14.46 17.20 21.74
CA ALA A 195 13.14 17.75 22.01
C ALA A 195 13.16 19.28 21.99
N ALA A 196 12.08 19.89 21.51
CA ALA A 196 11.83 21.32 21.53
C ALA A 196 10.64 21.64 22.43
N THR A 197 10.72 22.79 23.10
CA THR A 197 9.57 23.43 23.75
C THR A 197 9.35 24.79 23.09
N VAL A 198 8.12 25.08 22.68
CA VAL A 198 7.77 26.30 21.93
C VAL A 198 6.56 27.01 22.54
N GLU A 199 6.52 28.34 22.43
CA GLU A 199 5.26 29.09 22.49
C GLU A 199 4.71 29.20 21.08
N ALA A 200 3.45 28.82 20.89
CA ALA A 200 2.79 28.82 19.59
C ALA A 200 1.49 29.62 19.66
N PHE A 201 1.33 30.54 18.71
CA PHE A 201 0.09 31.27 18.49
C PHE A 201 -0.47 30.95 17.09
N PRO A 202 -1.69 30.37 16.99
CA PRO A 202 -2.29 30.08 15.70
C PRO A 202 -2.88 31.34 15.06
N VAL A 203 -2.38 31.74 13.89
CA VAL A 203 -3.01 32.76 13.05
C VAL A 203 -3.90 32.06 12.02
N ALA A 204 -5.22 32.13 12.21
CA ALA A 204 -6.19 31.49 11.32
C ALA A 204 -6.26 32.18 9.96
N VAL A 205 -6.11 31.41 8.88
CA VAL A 205 -6.18 31.95 7.51
C VAL A 205 -7.61 32.39 7.15
N GLU A 206 -8.62 31.70 7.69
CA GLU A 206 -10.03 31.99 7.43
C GLU A 206 -10.44 33.41 7.87
N ASP A 207 -9.85 33.94 8.93
CA ASP A 207 -10.13 35.30 9.42
C ASP A 207 -9.76 36.37 8.38
N PHE A 208 -8.70 36.13 7.60
CA PHE A 208 -8.26 37.03 6.54
C PHE A 208 -9.04 36.83 5.24
N ALA A 209 -9.57 35.62 4.99
CA ALA A 209 -10.34 35.29 3.79
C ALA A 209 -11.60 36.15 3.63
N VAL A 210 -12.20 36.60 4.74
CA VAL A 210 -13.35 37.51 4.74
C VAL A 210 -13.00 38.87 4.12
N SER A 211 -11.75 39.32 4.27
CA SER A 211 -11.27 40.62 3.77
C SER A 211 -10.78 40.59 2.32
N VAL A 212 -10.63 39.40 1.72
CA VAL A 212 -10.20 39.24 0.33
C VAL A 212 -11.38 39.51 -0.61
N PRO A 213 -11.25 40.45 -1.58
CA PRO A 213 -12.33 40.71 -2.53
C PRO A 213 -12.57 39.51 -3.45
N ALA A 214 -13.83 39.31 -3.86
CA ALA A 214 -14.17 38.25 -4.79
C ALA A 214 -13.43 38.44 -6.13
N PRO A 215 -12.79 37.38 -6.66
CA PRO A 215 -12.08 37.46 -7.94
C PRO A 215 -13.06 37.50 -9.12
N ALA A 216 -12.52 37.71 -10.32
CA ALA A 216 -13.30 37.61 -11.55
C ALA A 216 -13.82 36.18 -11.77
N GLU A 217 -15.01 36.02 -12.36
CA GLU A 217 -15.59 34.69 -12.60
C GLU A 217 -14.70 33.81 -13.50
N SER A 218 -13.94 34.42 -14.42
CA SER A 218 -12.94 33.70 -15.22
C SER A 218 -11.84 33.06 -14.37
N GLU A 219 -11.39 33.73 -13.31
CA GLU A 219 -10.37 33.21 -12.40
C GLU A 219 -10.93 32.07 -11.55
N LEU A 220 -12.17 32.20 -11.06
CA LEU A 220 -12.86 31.12 -10.35
C LEU A 220 -13.05 29.88 -11.23
N ARG A 221 -13.36 30.06 -12.52
CA ARG A 221 -13.46 28.94 -13.47
C ARG A 221 -12.11 28.27 -13.69
N THR A 222 -11.04 29.03 -13.90
CA THR A 222 -9.68 28.46 -14.02
C THR A 222 -9.27 27.73 -12.75
N PHE A 223 -9.59 28.28 -11.57
CA PHE A 223 -9.33 27.64 -10.30
C PHE A 223 -10.13 26.36 -10.12
N PHE A 224 -11.41 26.36 -10.48
CA PHE A 224 -12.25 25.17 -10.48
C PHE A 224 -11.71 24.09 -11.44
N GLU A 225 -11.41 24.44 -12.70
CA GLU A 225 -10.90 23.49 -13.69
C GLU A 225 -9.59 22.81 -13.26
N ARG A 226 -8.76 23.50 -12.45
CA ARG A 226 -7.51 22.94 -11.92
C ARG A 226 -7.73 21.88 -10.85
N TYR A 227 -8.78 22.00 -10.04
CA TYR A 227 -9.00 21.17 -8.83
C TYR A 227 -10.32 20.38 -8.84
N LYS A 228 -11.06 20.39 -9.97
CA LYS A 228 -12.37 19.74 -10.10
C LYS A 228 -12.31 18.21 -9.95
N ASP A 229 -11.20 17.61 -10.37
CA ASP A 229 -11.01 16.16 -10.39
C ASP A 229 -10.32 15.65 -9.10
N SER A 230 -9.86 16.57 -8.24
CA SER A 230 -9.21 16.25 -6.96
C SER A 230 -10.24 16.05 -5.85
N LEU A 231 -10.09 14.99 -5.07
CA LEU A 231 -10.87 14.77 -3.85
C LEU A 231 -10.38 15.69 -2.71
N PRO A 232 -11.28 16.18 -1.84
CA PRO A 232 -10.89 16.90 -0.62
C PRO A 232 -10.07 15.98 0.31
N VAL A 233 -8.82 16.36 0.56
CA VAL A 233 -7.91 15.67 1.49
C VAL A 233 -7.61 16.57 2.68
N ALA A 234 -7.83 16.08 3.90
CA ALA A 234 -7.77 16.90 5.12
C ALA A 234 -6.40 17.54 5.39
N ARG A 235 -5.30 16.87 4.99
CA ARG A 235 -3.92 17.37 5.14
C ARG A 235 -3.41 18.14 3.92
N SER A 236 -4.15 18.15 2.81
CA SER A 236 -3.71 18.81 1.59
C SER A 236 -3.86 20.33 1.72
N PRO A 237 -2.84 21.12 1.33
CA PRO A 237 -2.98 22.55 1.18
C PRO A 237 -3.80 22.91 -0.07
N ASP A 238 -3.89 22.03 -1.06
CA ASP A 238 -4.71 22.25 -2.25
C ASP A 238 -6.16 21.83 -2.00
N PRO A 239 -7.15 22.62 -2.45
CA PRO A 239 -8.55 22.24 -2.38
C PRO A 239 -8.86 21.10 -3.36
N GLY A 240 -9.89 20.33 -3.05
CA GLY A 240 -10.49 19.38 -3.98
C GLY A 240 -11.98 19.66 -4.12
N PHE A 241 -12.49 19.73 -5.36
CA PHE A 241 -13.92 19.99 -5.62
C PHE A 241 -14.68 18.74 -6.06
N LYS A 242 -14.02 17.60 -6.24
CA LYS A 242 -14.70 16.34 -6.51
C LYS A 242 -15.48 15.89 -5.28
N GLU A 243 -16.77 15.62 -5.44
CA GLU A 243 -17.57 15.10 -4.34
C GLU A 243 -17.13 13.66 -4.04
N PRO A 244 -16.74 13.35 -2.79
CA PRO A 244 -16.33 11.99 -2.44
C PRO A 244 -17.53 11.04 -2.49
N HIS A 245 -17.24 9.76 -2.62
CA HIS A 245 -18.22 8.68 -2.49
C HIS A 245 -18.96 8.82 -1.16
N ARG A 246 -20.29 8.97 -1.23
CA ARG A 246 -21.15 9.09 -0.05
C ARG A 246 -22.20 8.00 -0.05
N ILE A 247 -22.50 7.49 1.14
CA ILE A 247 -23.53 6.48 1.33
C ILE A 247 -24.49 6.92 2.42
N ARG A 248 -25.67 6.31 2.42
CA ARG A 248 -26.52 6.23 3.61
C ARG A 248 -26.53 4.79 4.08
N TYR A 249 -26.35 4.58 5.38
CA TYR A 249 -26.39 3.25 5.96
C TYR A 249 -27.32 3.21 7.17
N ALA A 250 -27.83 2.01 7.43
CA ALA A 250 -28.45 1.68 8.70
C ALA A 250 -27.58 0.65 9.42
N SER A 251 -27.53 0.72 10.74
CA SER A 251 -26.82 -0.23 11.58
C SER A 251 -27.59 -0.57 12.85
N LEU A 252 -27.38 -1.80 13.30
CA LEU A 252 -27.88 -2.36 14.54
C LEU A 252 -26.68 -2.89 15.33
N MET A 253 -26.43 -2.30 16.49
CA MET A 253 -25.33 -2.69 17.37
C MET A 253 -25.83 -3.60 18.48
N ALA A 254 -25.15 -4.73 18.66
CA ALA A 254 -25.26 -5.62 19.81
C ALA A 254 -24.13 -5.30 20.80
N GLU A 255 -24.48 -4.77 21.97
CA GLU A 255 -23.51 -4.53 23.05
C GLU A 255 -23.15 -5.85 23.72
N GLN A 256 -21.93 -6.34 23.52
CA GLN A 256 -21.49 -7.66 23.98
C GLN A 256 -21.76 -7.87 25.48
N LYS A 257 -21.45 -6.85 26.30
CA LYS A 257 -21.66 -6.89 27.76
C LYS A 257 -23.12 -7.12 28.15
N LYS A 258 -24.08 -6.47 27.47
CA LYS A 258 -25.52 -6.65 27.75
C LYS A 258 -25.96 -8.09 27.47
N PHE A 259 -25.53 -8.64 26.34
CA PHE A 259 -25.84 -10.03 25.97
C PHE A 259 -25.18 -11.05 26.91
N GLU A 260 -23.96 -10.77 27.41
CA GLU A 260 -23.29 -11.59 28.40
C GLU A 260 -24.00 -11.55 29.76
N GLU A 261 -24.45 -10.38 30.23
CA GLU A 261 -25.23 -10.24 31.46
C GLU A 261 -26.56 -11.00 31.39
N GLU A 262 -27.22 -11.02 30.24
CA GLU A 262 -28.41 -11.82 30.02
C GLU A 262 -28.11 -13.32 29.94
N ALA A 263 -27.04 -13.71 29.24
CA ALA A 263 -26.62 -15.11 29.13
C ALA A 263 -26.20 -15.68 30.49
N ALA A 264 -25.52 -14.91 31.34
CA ALA A 264 -25.08 -15.31 32.67
C ALA A 264 -26.26 -15.75 33.55
N LYS A 265 -27.43 -15.10 33.41
CA LYS A 265 -28.66 -15.45 34.15
C LYS A 265 -29.21 -16.83 33.77
N THR A 266 -28.81 -17.37 32.62
CA THR A 266 -29.31 -18.65 32.10
C THR A 266 -28.37 -19.83 32.38
N ILE A 267 -27.15 -19.58 32.84
CA ILE A 267 -26.13 -20.63 33.05
C ILE A 267 -26.33 -21.28 34.41
N THR A 268 -26.38 -22.61 34.39
CA THR A 268 -26.54 -23.43 35.59
C THR A 268 -25.26 -24.18 35.93
N ASP A 269 -25.10 -24.58 37.18
CA ASP A 269 -23.96 -25.41 37.62
C ASP A 269 -23.90 -26.77 36.89
N ALA A 270 -25.05 -27.25 36.42
CA ALA A 270 -25.13 -28.45 35.60
C ALA A 270 -24.45 -28.25 34.23
N ASP A 271 -24.59 -27.08 33.62
CA ASP A 271 -23.95 -26.74 32.35
C ASP A 271 -22.43 -26.68 32.48
N VAL A 272 -21.96 -26.09 33.59
CA VAL A 272 -20.53 -25.98 33.92
C VAL A 272 -19.91 -27.37 34.10
N LYS A 273 -20.58 -28.24 34.84
CA LYS A 273 -20.13 -29.63 35.04
C LYS A 273 -20.12 -30.40 33.71
N ALA A 274 -21.15 -30.25 32.89
CA ALA A 274 -21.22 -30.92 31.58
C ALA A 274 -20.09 -30.46 30.65
N TYR A 275 -19.81 -29.15 30.61
CA TYR A 275 -18.71 -28.59 29.83
C TYR A 275 -17.34 -29.10 30.30
N TYR A 276 -17.11 -29.13 31.62
CA TYR A 276 -15.88 -29.67 32.20
C TYR A 276 -15.68 -31.14 31.84
N GLU A 277 -16.69 -31.99 32.02
CA GLU A 277 -16.58 -33.42 31.71
C GLU A 277 -16.32 -33.68 30.22
N ALA A 278 -16.90 -32.88 29.32
CA ALA A 278 -16.69 -33.00 27.88
C ALA A 278 -15.29 -32.52 27.42
N ASN A 279 -14.66 -31.59 28.15
CA ASN A 279 -13.42 -30.94 27.74
C ASN A 279 -12.22 -31.21 28.67
N LYS A 280 -12.40 -31.95 29.76
CA LYS A 280 -11.32 -32.28 30.74
C LYS A 280 -10.12 -32.94 30.09
N GLU A 281 -10.37 -33.81 29.13
CA GLU A 281 -9.32 -34.53 28.43
C GLU A 281 -8.56 -33.66 27.45
N THR A 282 -9.08 -32.55 26.96
CA THR A 282 -8.42 -31.71 25.95
C THR A 282 -7.88 -30.41 26.51
N ARG A 283 -8.55 -29.80 27.50
CA ARG A 283 -8.27 -28.42 27.96
C ARG A 283 -7.87 -28.29 29.44
N PHE A 284 -8.18 -29.28 30.29
CA PHE A 284 -7.95 -29.17 31.76
C PHE A 284 -6.91 -30.18 32.29
N ARG A 285 -5.97 -30.60 31.43
CA ARG A 285 -4.83 -31.45 31.83
C ARG A 285 -3.85 -30.64 32.70
N SER A 286 -3.49 -31.19 33.85
CA SER A 286 -2.43 -30.65 34.69
C SER A 286 -1.08 -31.20 34.20
N SER A 287 -0.22 -30.34 33.64
CA SER A 287 1.20 -30.65 33.53
C SER A 287 1.91 -30.16 34.79
N LYS A 288 2.28 -31.08 35.68
CA LYS A 288 3.24 -30.77 36.74
C LYS A 288 4.58 -30.40 36.06
N PRO A 289 5.22 -29.25 36.37
CA PRO A 289 6.56 -28.99 35.85
C PRO A 289 7.51 -30.08 36.35
N ALA A 290 8.43 -30.54 35.49
CA ALA A 290 9.50 -31.43 35.89
C ALA A 290 10.38 -30.71 36.93
N THR A 291 10.24 -31.07 38.21
CA THR A 291 11.13 -30.61 39.26
C THR A 291 12.40 -31.44 39.24
N THR A 292 13.48 -30.79 38.82
CA THR A 292 14.84 -30.82 39.37
C THR A 292 15.04 -31.75 40.56
N ALA A 293 16.00 -32.68 40.42
CA ALA A 293 16.60 -33.37 41.54
C ALA A 293 17.29 -32.37 42.47
N GLU A 294 16.94 -32.42 43.75
CA GLU A 294 17.63 -31.76 44.86
C GLU A 294 19.09 -32.23 44.95
N PRO A 295 20.02 -31.38 45.42
CA PRO A 295 20.90 -31.80 46.50
C PRO A 295 20.63 -30.95 47.76
N PRO A 296 20.94 -31.49 48.96
CA PRO A 296 20.24 -31.11 50.17
C PRO A 296 20.70 -29.78 50.78
N ALA A 297 19.69 -29.08 51.31
CA ALA A 297 19.61 -28.22 52.49
C ALA A 297 20.84 -27.44 53.00
N GLU A 298 20.67 -26.11 53.09
CA GLU A 298 20.68 -25.36 54.37
C GLU A 298 19.92 -24.01 54.21
N THR A 299 18.88 -23.82 55.03
CA THR A 299 18.06 -22.60 55.30
C THR A 299 18.85 -21.52 56.07
N PRO A 300 18.32 -20.29 56.34
CA PRO A 300 17.09 -19.58 55.91
C PRO A 300 17.44 -18.17 55.30
N GLU A 301 16.58 -17.23 54.89
CA GLU A 301 15.33 -16.69 55.43
C GLU A 301 14.68 -15.69 54.42
N ALA A 302 13.38 -15.42 54.59
CA ALA A 302 12.52 -14.48 53.84
C ALA A 302 12.99 -13.00 53.90
N GLY A 303 12.53 -12.02 53.10
CA GLY A 303 11.49 -11.91 52.09
C GLY A 303 11.32 -10.43 51.67
N ALA A 304 10.50 -10.22 50.64
CA ALA A 304 9.69 -9.01 50.31
C ALA A 304 10.34 -7.61 50.10
N GLN A 305 10.17 -7.14 48.84
CA GLN A 305 9.57 -5.85 48.41
C GLN A 305 10.33 -4.49 48.48
N GLU A 306 10.02 -3.70 47.43
CA GLU A 306 10.09 -2.24 47.24
C GLU A 306 11.33 -1.59 46.56
N SER A 307 11.00 -0.76 45.54
CA SER A 307 11.81 0.28 44.89
C SER A 307 11.90 1.53 45.80
N PRO A 308 12.57 2.67 45.50
CA PRO A 308 13.76 3.03 44.69
C PRO A 308 14.86 3.69 45.57
N GLY A 309 15.98 4.21 45.03
CA GLY A 309 16.83 5.14 45.80
C GLY A 309 18.27 5.37 45.33
N ASN A 310 18.54 6.63 45.00
CA ASN A 310 19.79 7.26 44.57
C ASN A 310 20.84 7.45 45.68
N SER A 311 22.10 7.71 45.26
CA SER A 311 23.26 8.27 46.00
C SER A 311 23.79 7.45 47.19
N GLU A 312 25.08 7.19 47.40
CA GLU A 312 26.26 8.08 47.35
C GLU A 312 27.49 7.21 47.70
N ALA A 313 28.66 7.62 47.22
CA ALA A 313 29.99 7.07 47.54
C ALA A 313 30.39 7.38 49.01
N PRO A 314 31.64 7.20 49.51
CA PRO A 314 32.90 6.73 48.88
C PRO A 314 33.81 5.86 49.80
N ALA A 315 35.07 5.72 49.36
CA ALA A 315 36.31 5.37 50.08
C ALA A 315 36.75 3.90 49.98
N ALA A 316 37.75 3.54 49.16
CA ALA A 316 39.19 3.92 49.14
C ALA A 316 40.05 3.03 50.07
N ASP A 317 40.93 2.24 49.46
CA ASP A 317 42.41 2.35 49.51
C ASP A 317 42.99 1.03 48.92
N ALA A 318 43.67 1.09 47.77
CA ALA A 318 45.13 1.25 47.61
C ALA A 318 45.87 -0.11 47.80
N GLU A 319 46.89 -0.47 47.03
CA GLU A 319 47.92 0.34 46.39
C GLU A 319 48.76 -0.50 45.40
N SER A 320 49.30 0.18 44.36
CA SER A 320 50.63 0.00 43.74
C SER A 320 50.88 -1.19 42.78
N ALA A 321 51.57 -1.05 41.64
CA ALA A 321 52.46 0.02 41.16
C ALA A 321 52.64 -0.02 39.62
N GLU A 322 52.80 1.16 39.03
CA GLU A 322 53.41 1.44 37.72
C GLU A 322 54.96 1.47 37.87
N PRO A 323 55.81 1.53 36.81
CA PRO A 323 55.90 2.75 36.00
C PRO A 323 56.36 2.64 34.52
N ALA A 324 55.96 3.68 33.76
CA ALA A 324 56.75 4.52 32.83
C ALA A 324 57.26 3.94 31.49
N ALA A 325 56.81 4.46 30.32
CA ALA A 325 57.18 5.72 29.61
C ALA A 325 58.37 5.49 28.63
N ALA A 326 58.51 6.11 27.45
CA ALA A 326 57.88 7.25 26.77
C ALA A 326 58.23 7.21 25.26
N GLU A 327 57.44 7.94 24.44
CA GLU A 327 57.82 8.82 23.29
C GLU A 327 58.65 8.24 22.10
N ALA A 328 58.56 8.66 20.83
CA ALA A 328 57.93 9.74 20.04
C ALA A 328 58.15 9.31 18.55
N ASP A 329 57.16 9.36 17.64
CA ASP A 329 56.78 10.48 16.74
C ASP A 329 57.44 10.43 15.33
N ALA A 330 56.75 11.04 14.36
CA ALA A 330 57.14 11.45 12.98
C ALA A 330 56.98 10.49 11.77
N GLU A 331 55.89 10.76 11.03
CA GLU A 331 55.80 11.24 9.63
C GLU A 331 56.29 10.44 8.38
N GLU A 332 55.39 10.50 7.38
CA GLU A 332 55.53 10.54 5.91
C GLU A 332 56.39 9.49 5.16
N SER A 333 55.75 8.76 4.25
CA SER A 333 55.84 9.00 2.79
C SER A 333 55.30 7.83 1.97
N SER A 334 54.44 8.13 0.99
CA SER A 334 54.28 7.33 -0.24
C SER A 334 55.44 7.69 -1.19
N PRO A 335 55.95 6.80 -2.06
CA PRO A 335 55.24 6.56 -3.32
C PRO A 335 55.43 5.17 -3.99
N ALA A 336 54.46 4.88 -4.86
CA ALA A 336 54.56 4.30 -6.21
C ALA A 336 55.59 3.18 -6.54
N ALA A 337 54.99 2.09 -7.04
CA ALA A 337 55.32 1.35 -8.27
C ALA A 337 56.70 0.70 -8.40
N GLU A 338 56.71 -0.64 -8.42
CA GLU A 338 57.54 -1.42 -9.34
C GLU A 338 56.92 -2.80 -9.58
N SER A 339 56.71 -3.13 -10.86
CA SER A 339 56.60 -4.51 -11.34
C SER A 339 58.02 -4.94 -11.73
N PRO A 340 58.42 -6.20 -11.45
CA PRO A 340 58.72 -7.03 -12.61
C PRO A 340 58.27 -8.50 -12.47
N ALA A 341 57.73 -8.99 -13.59
CA ALA A 341 57.98 -10.27 -14.25
C ALA A 341 58.30 -11.54 -13.42
N ALA A 342 57.36 -12.48 -13.55
CA ALA A 342 57.55 -13.88 -13.97
C ALA A 342 58.57 -14.76 -13.23
N THR A 343 58.04 -15.74 -12.50
CA THR A 343 58.63 -17.08 -12.47
C THR A 343 57.53 -18.13 -12.48
N ASP A 344 57.63 -19.02 -13.46
CA ASP A 344 56.74 -20.13 -13.76
C ASP A 344 56.99 -21.30 -12.79
N SER A 345 55.91 -21.84 -12.20
CA SER A 345 55.81 -23.26 -11.84
C SER A 345 54.41 -23.65 -11.39
N GLY A 346 53.73 -24.42 -12.24
CA GLY A 346 53.20 -25.71 -11.80
C GLY A 346 51.75 -25.78 -11.29
N ALA A 347 50.85 -26.08 -12.22
CA ALA A 347 49.78 -27.06 -12.09
C ALA A 347 48.64 -26.83 -11.08
N ALA A 348 47.45 -26.49 -11.60
CA ALA A 348 46.26 -27.35 -11.50
C ALA A 348 45.12 -26.79 -12.36
N SER A 349 44.92 -27.42 -13.51
CA SER A 349 43.71 -27.30 -14.31
C SER A 349 42.49 -27.76 -13.51
N ARG A 350 41.56 -26.84 -13.23
CA ARG A 350 40.13 -27.15 -13.15
C ARG A 350 39.43 -26.20 -14.11
N GLY A 351 38.99 -26.77 -15.22
CA GLY A 351 38.38 -26.06 -16.33
C GLY A 351 37.22 -25.19 -15.85
N ARG A 352 37.40 -23.87 -15.94
CA ARG A 352 36.25 -23.00 -16.15
C ARG A 352 35.78 -23.28 -17.56
N LEU A 353 34.61 -23.90 -17.68
CA LEU A 353 33.80 -23.78 -18.88
C LEU A 353 33.71 -22.26 -19.17
N ARG A 354 34.43 -21.79 -20.20
CA ARG A 354 34.07 -20.54 -20.85
C ARG A 354 32.71 -20.80 -21.47
N VAL A 355 31.65 -20.55 -20.72
CA VAL A 355 30.33 -20.43 -21.31
C VAL A 355 30.36 -19.10 -22.04
N MET A 356 30.47 -19.14 -23.36
CA MET A 356 30.24 -17.93 -24.15
C MET A 356 28.75 -17.59 -24.01
N PRO A 357 28.39 -16.35 -23.64
CA PRO A 357 26.99 -15.94 -23.70
C PRO A 357 26.51 -16.11 -25.15
N VAL A 358 25.41 -16.83 -25.33
CA VAL A 358 24.78 -16.96 -26.65
C VAL A 358 24.02 -15.65 -26.87
N ALA A 359 24.55 -14.79 -27.75
CA ALA A 359 23.94 -13.49 -28.04
C ALA A 359 22.72 -13.67 -28.94
N LEU A 360 21.59 -13.10 -28.56
CA LEU A 360 20.43 -12.95 -29.45
C LEU A 360 20.76 -11.84 -30.45
N GLN A 361 20.69 -12.18 -31.74
CA GLN A 361 21.00 -11.26 -32.84
C GLN A 361 19.72 -10.59 -33.35
N ASP A 362 19.71 -9.27 -33.36
CA ASP A 362 18.73 -8.48 -34.09
C ASP A 362 19.19 -8.36 -35.55
N ALA A 363 18.32 -8.66 -36.52
CA ALA A 363 18.66 -8.75 -37.94
C ALA A 363 18.73 -7.37 -38.63
N GLY A 364 19.31 -6.38 -37.95
CA GLY A 364 19.37 -4.98 -38.38
C GLY A 364 20.75 -4.43 -38.71
N ASP A 365 21.83 -5.18 -38.49
CA ASP A 365 23.21 -4.69 -38.73
C ASP A 365 23.86 -5.44 -39.91
N GLY A 366 24.06 -4.72 -41.01
CA GLY A 366 24.52 -5.27 -42.28
C GLY A 366 26.04 -5.32 -42.38
N THR A 367 26.58 -6.51 -42.63
CA THR A 367 27.87 -6.68 -43.31
C THR A 367 27.84 -7.98 -44.14
N GLU A 368 28.18 -7.85 -45.42
CA GLU A 368 28.09 -8.88 -46.46
C GLU A 368 29.06 -10.08 -46.24
N PRO A 369 28.72 -11.27 -46.75
CA PRO A 369 29.50 -12.49 -46.54
C PRO A 369 30.52 -12.74 -47.66
N THR A 370 31.67 -13.32 -47.31
CA THR A 370 32.59 -13.95 -48.26
C THR A 370 32.44 -15.47 -48.23
N GLU A 371 32.14 -16.04 -49.39
CA GLU A 371 31.98 -17.47 -49.65
C GLU A 371 33.29 -18.27 -49.53
N THR A 372 33.21 -19.54 -49.12
CA THR A 372 33.88 -20.64 -49.83
C THR A 372 33.27 -22.03 -49.51
N SER A 373 32.67 -22.62 -50.55
CA SER A 373 32.59 -24.05 -50.96
C SER A 373 33.49 -25.08 -50.24
N ALA A 374 33.21 -26.40 -50.16
CA ALA A 374 32.26 -27.28 -50.84
C ALA A 374 32.14 -28.68 -50.17
N VAL A 375 30.92 -29.24 -50.25
CA VAL A 375 30.48 -30.62 -50.59
C VAL A 375 31.34 -31.86 -50.26
N ALA A 376 30.72 -32.81 -49.53
CA ALA A 376 30.82 -34.26 -49.81
C ALA A 376 29.51 -34.98 -49.40
N LYS A 377 28.95 -35.77 -50.33
CA LYS A 377 27.80 -36.70 -50.18
C LYS A 377 28.29 -38.08 -49.69
N GLU A 378 27.45 -38.83 -48.97
CA GLU A 378 26.86 -40.14 -49.41
C GLU A 378 26.53 -41.14 -48.27
N SER A 379 25.29 -41.69 -48.34
CA SER A 379 24.76 -43.00 -47.84
C SER A 379 24.68 -43.31 -46.33
N ALA A 380 23.67 -44.02 -45.78
CA ALA A 380 22.52 -44.76 -46.31
C ALA A 380 21.43 -44.97 -45.21
N GLU A 381 20.18 -45.15 -45.65
CA GLU A 381 18.95 -45.59 -44.93
C GLU A 381 18.98 -47.10 -44.54
N PRO A 382 17.88 -47.73 -44.03
CA PRO A 382 16.98 -47.42 -42.90
C PRO A 382 16.71 -48.67 -42.01
N SER A 383 15.98 -48.53 -40.89
CA SER A 383 15.05 -49.59 -40.43
C SER A 383 14.00 -49.05 -39.47
N THR A 384 12.74 -49.22 -39.87
CA THR A 384 11.50 -49.08 -39.09
C THR A 384 11.31 -50.21 -38.10
N GLU A 385 10.79 -49.93 -36.91
CA GLU A 385 9.78 -50.78 -36.26
C GLU A 385 8.99 -50.01 -35.18
N GLN A 386 7.68 -50.15 -35.23
CA GLN A 386 6.65 -49.59 -34.35
C GLN A 386 6.40 -50.46 -33.11
N VAL A 387 5.64 -49.92 -32.14
CA VAL A 387 4.64 -50.53 -31.20
C VAL A 387 4.81 -49.82 -29.84
N ALA A 388 4.01 -48.79 -29.49
CA ALA A 388 2.61 -48.72 -29.04
C ALA A 388 2.44 -48.81 -27.50
N GLU A 389 1.62 -47.87 -26.99
CA GLU A 389 1.10 -47.65 -25.62
C GLU A 389 0.46 -48.92 -25.00
N GLU A 390 0.26 -49.10 -23.68
CA GLU A 390 -0.53 -48.30 -22.71
C GLU A 390 -0.43 -48.96 -21.27
N PRO A 391 -1.26 -48.65 -20.24
CA PRO A 391 -0.91 -48.01 -18.95
C PRO A 391 -0.94 -48.96 -17.70
N PRO A 392 -0.84 -48.45 -16.44
CA PRO A 392 -1.23 -49.23 -15.27
C PRO A 392 -2.20 -48.53 -14.28
N ALA A 393 -3.15 -49.34 -13.77
CA ALA A 393 -3.86 -49.25 -12.48
C ALA A 393 -4.73 -50.54 -12.33
N PRO A 394 -5.26 -50.97 -11.16
CA PRO A 394 -4.95 -50.69 -9.74
C PRO A 394 -4.98 -51.95 -8.81
N GLU A 395 -4.86 -51.70 -7.49
CA GLU A 395 -5.48 -52.38 -6.31
C GLU A 395 -5.07 -53.78 -5.76
N ALA A 396 -4.57 -53.73 -4.50
CA ALA A 396 -5.06 -54.37 -3.26
C ALA A 396 -5.06 -55.90 -2.95
N GLU A 397 -4.68 -56.15 -1.68
CA GLU A 397 -5.10 -57.18 -0.70
C GLU A 397 -4.24 -58.44 -0.37
N LYS A 398 -3.84 -58.45 0.92
CA LYS A 398 -3.81 -59.53 1.95
C LYS A 398 -2.88 -60.75 1.83
N ALA A 399 -2.12 -60.99 2.92
CA ALA A 399 -2.13 -62.27 3.64
C ALA A 399 -1.62 -62.12 5.08
N ALA A 400 -2.34 -62.74 6.01
CA ALA A 400 -2.00 -62.92 7.42
C ALA A 400 -1.40 -64.31 7.66
N ALA A 401 -0.47 -64.44 8.61
CA ALA A 401 -0.24 -65.68 9.36
C ALA A 401 0.57 -65.41 10.65
N ALA A 402 0.01 -65.85 11.78
CA ALA A 402 0.67 -66.16 13.06
C ALA A 402 0.32 -67.63 13.40
N PRO A 403 0.80 -68.29 14.48
CA PRO A 403 1.75 -67.85 15.51
C PRO A 403 2.83 -68.90 15.91
N ALA A 404 3.81 -68.49 16.72
CA ALA A 404 4.50 -69.38 17.66
C ALA A 404 4.89 -68.57 18.92
N GLU A 405 4.43 -69.04 20.09
CA GLU A 405 4.68 -68.45 21.40
C GLU A 405 6.08 -68.78 21.93
N ALA A 406 6.73 -67.79 22.56
CA ALA A 406 7.57 -67.99 23.74
C ALA A 406 7.51 -66.73 24.61
N LYS A 407 7.07 -66.91 25.85
CA LYS A 407 6.96 -65.90 26.91
C LYS A 407 8.35 -65.44 27.35
N ASP A 408 8.53 -64.13 27.46
CA ASP A 408 9.22 -63.52 28.61
C ASP A 408 8.58 -62.17 28.92
N ALA A 409 8.26 -61.98 30.20
CA ALA A 409 7.46 -60.88 30.70
C ALA A 409 8.32 -59.64 30.94
N ALA A 410 8.08 -58.59 30.16
CA ALA A 410 8.42 -57.21 30.54
C ALA A 410 7.09 -56.47 30.75
N THR A 411 6.78 -56.15 32.00
CA THR A 411 5.64 -55.32 32.40
C THR A 411 5.72 -53.97 31.68
N PRO A 412 4.68 -53.52 30.95
CA PRO A 412 4.62 -52.17 30.41
C PRO A 412 4.60 -51.16 31.57
N ALA A 413 5.41 -50.11 31.48
CA ALA A 413 5.29 -48.95 32.36
C ALA A 413 3.84 -48.40 32.31
N PRO A 414 3.25 -48.01 33.45
CA PRO A 414 1.89 -47.49 33.46
C PRO A 414 1.81 -46.20 32.62
N PRO A 415 0.69 -45.95 31.90
CA PRO A 415 0.46 -44.67 31.23
C PRO A 415 0.54 -43.53 32.26
N PRO A 416 1.05 -42.34 31.91
CA PRO A 416 1.14 -41.23 32.84
C PRO A 416 -0.26 -40.94 33.41
N GLU A 417 -0.38 -40.92 34.73
CA GLU A 417 -1.62 -40.55 35.40
C GLU A 417 -2.04 -39.16 34.91
N MET A 418 -3.12 -39.12 34.13
CA MET A 418 -3.73 -37.87 33.68
C MET A 418 -4.31 -37.19 34.92
N THR A 419 -3.56 -36.26 35.49
CA THR A 419 -4.05 -35.38 36.55
C THR A 419 -4.77 -34.22 35.89
N PHE A 420 -6.00 -33.94 36.31
CA PHE A 420 -6.83 -32.85 35.77
C PHE A 420 -6.96 -31.76 36.83
N GLN A 421 -7.06 -30.49 36.41
CA GLN A 421 -7.40 -29.39 37.32
C GLN A 421 -8.82 -29.64 37.87
N PRO A 422 -9.05 -29.51 39.19
CA PRO A 422 -10.36 -29.78 39.79
C PRO A 422 -11.41 -28.77 39.29
N LEU A 423 -12.66 -29.23 39.16
CA LEU A 423 -13.80 -28.42 38.70
C LEU A 423 -13.91 -27.09 39.48
N GLU A 424 -13.65 -27.10 40.78
CA GLU A 424 -13.75 -25.91 41.64
C GLU A 424 -12.79 -24.79 41.24
N GLU A 425 -11.59 -25.12 40.73
CA GLU A 425 -10.60 -24.12 40.30
C GLU A 425 -10.95 -23.50 38.94
N VAL A 426 -11.59 -24.28 38.05
CA VAL A 426 -11.92 -23.84 36.68
C VAL A 426 -13.41 -23.47 36.51
N ALA A 427 -14.25 -23.66 37.52
CA ALA A 427 -15.70 -23.45 37.43
C ALA A 427 -16.05 -22.04 36.98
N ASP A 428 -15.41 -21.02 37.55
CA ASP A 428 -15.68 -19.62 37.20
C ASP A 428 -15.17 -19.27 35.80
N GLN A 429 -14.04 -19.84 35.38
CA GLN A 429 -13.53 -19.69 34.01
C GLN A 429 -14.48 -20.34 33.00
N ILE A 430 -15.00 -21.54 33.31
CA ILE A 430 -15.97 -22.26 32.47
C ILE A 430 -17.28 -21.49 32.41
N ARG A 431 -17.77 -20.94 33.53
CA ARG A 431 -18.96 -20.08 33.55
C ARG A 431 -18.78 -18.86 32.66
N GLN A 432 -17.65 -18.17 32.76
CA GLN A 432 -17.36 -17.02 31.93
C GLN A 432 -17.31 -17.40 30.44
N GLN A 433 -16.65 -18.51 30.10
CA GLN A 433 -16.58 -18.99 28.72
C GLN A 433 -17.96 -19.37 28.18
N LEU A 434 -18.75 -20.13 28.92
CA LEU A 434 -20.13 -20.49 28.54
C LEU A 434 -21.02 -19.24 28.38
N THR A 435 -20.77 -18.21 29.18
CA THR A 435 -21.48 -16.91 29.08
C THR A 435 -21.19 -16.26 27.74
N SER A 436 -19.91 -16.11 27.40
CA SER A 436 -19.50 -15.51 26.13
C SER A 436 -19.92 -16.36 24.91
N GLU A 437 -19.85 -17.69 25.00
CA GLU A 437 -20.31 -18.59 23.94
C GLU A 437 -21.82 -18.48 23.70
N ARG A 438 -22.65 -18.48 24.77
CA ARG A 438 -24.10 -18.32 24.66
C ARG A 438 -24.49 -16.92 24.17
N ALA A 439 -23.83 -15.88 24.65
CA ALA A 439 -24.04 -14.51 24.18
C ALA A 439 -23.74 -14.39 22.68
N THR A 440 -22.60 -14.93 22.23
CA THR A 440 -22.20 -14.92 20.82
C THR A 440 -23.20 -15.69 19.96
N ALA A 441 -23.60 -16.89 20.36
CA ALA A 441 -24.58 -17.70 19.64
C ALA A 441 -25.96 -17.01 19.55
N ARG A 442 -26.35 -16.28 20.60
CA ARG A 442 -27.59 -15.49 20.59
C ARG A 442 -27.51 -14.35 19.59
N ILE A 443 -26.40 -13.60 19.58
CA ILE A 443 -26.18 -12.51 18.62
C ILE A 443 -26.17 -13.07 17.18
N ASP A 444 -25.47 -14.18 16.94
CA ASP A 444 -25.43 -14.82 15.62
C ASP A 444 -26.82 -15.24 15.13
N ALA A 445 -27.64 -15.82 16.01
CA ALA A 445 -29.01 -16.19 15.67
C ALA A 445 -29.87 -14.96 15.31
N VAL A 446 -29.71 -13.86 16.04
CA VAL A 446 -30.41 -12.59 15.74
C VAL A 446 -29.93 -12.04 14.39
N PHE A 447 -28.62 -11.92 14.17
CA PHE A 447 -28.07 -11.38 12.93
C PHE A 447 -28.39 -12.25 11.71
N SER A 448 -28.41 -13.57 11.87
CA SER A 448 -28.81 -14.51 10.81
C SER A 448 -30.27 -14.34 10.41
N ALA A 449 -31.18 -14.15 11.38
CA ALA A 449 -32.59 -13.87 11.10
C ALA A 449 -32.75 -12.52 10.39
N LEU A 450 -32.05 -11.49 10.84
CA LEU A 450 -32.06 -10.16 10.21
C LEU A 450 -31.48 -10.18 8.79
N ALA A 451 -30.44 -10.97 8.55
CA ALA A 451 -29.89 -11.16 7.21
C ALA A 451 -30.91 -11.78 6.26
N ALA A 452 -31.68 -12.77 6.73
CA ALA A 452 -32.73 -13.39 5.93
C ALA A 452 -33.86 -12.40 5.60
N ASP A 453 -34.34 -11.65 6.59
CA ASP A 453 -35.38 -10.63 6.42
C ASP A 453 -34.94 -9.52 5.44
N LEU A 454 -33.70 -9.04 5.58
CA LEU A 454 -33.15 -8.00 4.70
C LEU A 454 -32.94 -8.52 3.28
N THR A 455 -32.49 -9.77 3.12
CA THR A 455 -32.31 -10.39 1.80
C THR A 455 -33.65 -10.52 1.08
N ALA A 456 -34.70 -10.98 1.78
CA ALA A 456 -36.05 -11.06 1.23
C ALA A 456 -36.57 -9.67 0.78
N TYR A 457 -36.38 -8.64 1.61
CA TYR A 457 -36.71 -7.27 1.24
C TYR A 457 -35.93 -6.77 0.02
N ALA A 458 -34.63 -7.06 -0.06
CA ALA A 458 -33.79 -6.67 -1.18
C ALA A 458 -34.25 -7.32 -2.50
N GLU A 459 -34.63 -8.60 -2.45
CA GLU A 459 -35.19 -9.34 -3.58
C GLU A 459 -36.52 -8.73 -4.04
N ASP A 460 -37.46 -8.48 -3.11
CA ASP A 460 -38.75 -7.88 -3.40
C ASP A 460 -38.60 -6.48 -4.03
N ARG A 461 -37.69 -5.65 -3.49
CA ARG A 461 -37.39 -4.32 -4.03
C ARG A 461 -36.75 -4.39 -5.41
N ALA A 462 -35.84 -5.34 -5.65
CA ALA A 462 -35.22 -5.53 -6.96
C ALA A 462 -36.27 -5.96 -8.02
N VAL A 463 -37.19 -6.86 -7.65
CA VAL A 463 -38.30 -7.27 -8.52
C VAL A 463 -39.24 -6.11 -8.81
N TRP A 464 -39.55 -5.28 -7.81
CA TRP A 464 -40.37 -4.08 -8.00
C TRP A 464 -39.71 -3.07 -8.95
N LEU A 465 -38.41 -2.77 -8.76
CA LEU A 465 -37.64 -1.89 -9.66
C LEU A 465 -37.63 -2.40 -11.11
N ALA A 466 -37.48 -3.71 -11.30
CA ALA A 466 -37.46 -4.33 -12.64
C ALA A 466 -38.83 -4.28 -13.35
N ARG A 467 -39.94 -4.26 -12.60
CA ARG A 467 -41.30 -4.16 -13.15
C ARG A 467 -41.71 -2.73 -13.54
N GLY A 468 -40.94 -1.73 -13.14
CA GLY A 468 -41.31 -0.32 -13.30
C GLY A 468 -42.38 0.13 -12.30
N GLN A 469 -42.62 1.45 -12.21
CA GLN A 469 -43.59 2.07 -11.28
C GLN A 469 -45.05 1.86 -11.72
N ASP A 470 -45.41 0.66 -12.19
CA ASP A 470 -46.76 0.31 -12.63
C ASP A 470 -47.67 0.05 -11.41
N GLY A 471 -47.99 1.12 -10.67
CA GLY A 471 -49.07 1.18 -9.67
C GLY A 471 -48.99 0.24 -8.45
N THR A 472 -47.95 -0.59 -8.34
CA THR A 472 -47.69 -1.44 -7.18
C THR A 472 -46.93 -0.66 -6.12
N ALA A 473 -47.37 -0.75 -4.86
CA ALA A 473 -46.73 -0.06 -3.75
C ALA A 473 -45.30 -0.56 -3.55
N GLU A 474 -44.37 0.35 -3.31
CA GLU A 474 -42.98 0.02 -2.99
C GLU A 474 -42.95 -0.89 -1.74
N PRO A 475 -42.16 -1.98 -1.75
CA PRO A 475 -41.96 -2.80 -0.56
C PRO A 475 -41.57 -1.94 0.64
N ALA A 476 -42.19 -2.17 1.80
CA ALA A 476 -41.90 -1.40 2.99
C ALA A 476 -40.50 -1.72 3.51
N ALA A 477 -39.67 -0.68 3.68
CA ALA A 477 -38.33 -0.83 4.23
C ALA A 477 -38.34 -1.39 5.67
N PRO A 478 -37.31 -2.15 6.08
CA PRO A 478 -37.19 -2.63 7.45
C PRO A 478 -37.16 -1.47 8.45
N ASP A 479 -38.04 -1.51 9.45
CA ASP A 479 -38.09 -0.51 10.53
C ASP A 479 -37.05 -0.84 11.61
N ILE A 480 -35.92 -0.14 11.56
CA ILE A 480 -34.77 -0.45 12.39
C ILE A 480 -35.00 -0.18 13.87
N GLU A 481 -35.82 0.82 14.22
CA GLU A 481 -36.11 1.16 15.61
C GLU A 481 -36.96 0.07 16.25
N LYS A 482 -37.97 -0.42 15.52
CA LYS A 482 -38.80 -1.55 15.98
C LYS A 482 -37.99 -2.83 16.12
N ILE A 483 -37.09 -3.11 15.17
CA ILE A 483 -36.20 -4.27 15.22
C ILE A 483 -35.28 -4.18 16.45
N ALA A 484 -34.67 -3.02 16.66
CA ALA A 484 -33.78 -2.76 17.78
C ALA A 484 -34.48 -2.94 19.12
N ALA A 485 -35.66 -2.33 19.30
CA ALA A 485 -36.46 -2.46 20.52
C ALA A 485 -36.87 -3.90 20.81
N LYS A 486 -37.17 -4.70 19.78
CA LYS A 486 -37.58 -6.11 19.94
C LYS A 486 -36.41 -7.03 20.31
N GLN A 487 -35.22 -6.75 19.78
CA GLN A 487 -34.05 -7.64 19.90
C GLN A 487 -33.01 -7.15 20.93
N GLY A 488 -33.24 -6.01 21.59
CA GLY A 488 -32.29 -5.42 22.54
C GLY A 488 -31.04 -4.83 21.87
N LEU A 489 -31.15 -4.39 20.61
CA LEU A 489 -30.05 -3.78 19.85
C LEU A 489 -30.14 -2.26 19.92
N VAL A 490 -29.06 -1.57 19.54
CA VAL A 490 -29.02 -0.11 19.38
C VAL A 490 -29.06 0.22 17.90
N ALA A 491 -30.11 0.91 17.46
CA ALA A 491 -30.26 1.36 16.07
C ALA A 491 -29.49 2.67 15.84
N ALA A 492 -28.83 2.77 14.69
CA ALA A 492 -28.28 4.02 14.17
C ALA A 492 -28.50 4.11 12.66
N GLU A 493 -28.79 5.31 12.19
CA GLU A 493 -28.96 5.64 10.78
C GLU A 493 -28.04 6.81 10.43
N SER A 494 -27.49 6.79 9.23
CA SER A 494 -26.64 7.87 8.74
C SER A 494 -27.36 8.75 7.72
N ASP A 495 -27.02 10.03 7.76
CA ASP A 495 -27.16 10.90 6.59
C ASP A 495 -26.10 10.54 5.52
N TRP A 496 -26.03 11.32 4.46
CA TRP A 496 -25.00 11.18 3.43
C TRP A 496 -23.61 11.39 4.02
N ILE A 497 -22.87 10.31 4.18
CA ILE A 497 -21.55 10.32 4.82
C ILE A 497 -20.49 9.72 3.90
N ALA A 498 -19.32 10.35 3.88
CA ALA A 498 -18.13 9.86 3.18
C ALA A 498 -17.26 9.02 4.12
N ALA A 499 -16.41 8.14 3.57
CA ALA A 499 -15.59 7.24 4.36
C ALA A 499 -14.74 7.93 5.44
N PRO A 500 -14.02 9.05 5.18
CA PRO A 500 -13.21 9.71 6.22
C PRO A 500 -14.06 10.25 7.39
N ALA A 501 -15.24 10.79 7.09
CA ALA A 501 -16.15 11.30 8.12
C ALA A 501 -16.72 10.16 8.98
N ALA A 502 -16.99 9.00 8.37
CA ALA A 502 -17.42 7.82 9.11
C ALA A 502 -16.31 7.32 10.07
N VAL A 503 -15.05 7.28 9.63
CA VAL A 503 -13.92 6.93 10.50
C VAL A 503 -13.79 7.93 11.65
N ALA A 504 -13.88 9.22 11.37
CA ALA A 504 -13.76 10.28 12.38
C ALA A 504 -14.89 10.25 13.42
N ALA A 505 -16.09 9.81 13.05
CA ALA A 505 -17.22 9.65 13.97
C ALA A 505 -17.04 8.51 14.98
N GLY A 506 -16.12 7.56 14.72
CA GLY A 506 -15.89 6.40 15.58
C GLY A 506 -17.02 5.36 15.53
N GLY A 507 -17.07 4.47 16.53
CA GLY A 507 -18.05 3.39 16.60
C GLY A 507 -17.95 2.43 15.42
N ILE A 508 -19.04 2.31 14.63
CA ILE A 508 -19.06 1.45 13.44
C ILE A 508 -18.01 1.88 12.40
N GLY A 509 -17.69 3.17 12.30
CA GLY A 509 -16.67 3.68 11.38
C GLY A 509 -15.25 3.17 11.66
N SER A 510 -14.97 2.83 12.93
CA SER A 510 -13.71 2.22 13.38
C SER A 510 -13.79 0.69 13.52
N SER A 511 -14.96 0.09 13.26
CA SER A 511 -15.15 -1.36 13.37
C SER A 511 -14.47 -2.13 12.23
N PHE A 512 -14.26 -3.42 12.44
CA PHE A 512 -13.57 -4.31 11.52
C PHE A 512 -14.12 -5.74 11.59
N GLU A 513 -13.72 -6.61 10.66
CA GLU A 513 -14.00 -8.05 10.73
C GLU A 513 -12.74 -8.84 10.37
N PHE A 514 -12.60 -10.04 10.92
CA PHE A 514 -11.53 -10.96 10.55
C PHE A 514 -12.00 -11.85 9.40
N VAL A 515 -11.32 -11.77 8.27
CA VAL A 515 -11.66 -12.53 7.06
C VAL A 515 -10.53 -13.52 6.76
N PRO A 516 -10.81 -14.78 6.38
CA PRO A 516 -9.80 -15.73 5.95
C PRO A 516 -8.98 -15.17 4.77
N ASP A 517 -7.65 -15.27 4.88
CA ASP A 517 -6.72 -14.82 3.85
C ASP A 517 -5.51 -15.76 3.78
N PRO A 518 -5.40 -16.59 2.72
CA PRO A 518 -4.26 -17.49 2.50
C PRO A 518 -2.92 -16.77 2.33
N GLY A 519 -2.92 -15.48 1.96
CA GLY A 519 -1.71 -14.67 1.81
C GLY A 519 -1.18 -14.09 3.13
N SER A 520 -2.00 -14.07 4.17
CA SER A 520 -1.59 -13.61 5.51
C SER A 520 -0.83 -14.71 6.25
N ARG A 521 0.24 -14.34 6.98
CA ARG A 521 1.00 -15.27 7.84
C ARG A 521 0.13 -16.04 8.84
N PHE A 522 -1.02 -15.48 9.20
CA PHE A 522 -1.95 -16.05 10.17
C PHE A 522 -3.17 -16.71 9.54
N GLY A 523 -3.26 -16.76 8.19
CA GLY A 523 -4.44 -17.29 7.49
C GLY A 523 -5.70 -16.42 7.62
N ILE A 524 -5.59 -15.26 8.27
CA ILE A 524 -6.66 -14.28 8.47
C ILE A 524 -6.10 -12.87 8.28
N ARG A 525 -6.94 -11.96 7.78
CA ARG A 525 -6.67 -10.53 7.74
C ARG A 525 -7.79 -9.76 8.40
N GLN A 526 -7.45 -8.61 8.97
CA GLN A 526 -8.43 -7.64 9.43
C GLN A 526 -8.89 -6.81 8.24
N GLN A 527 -10.21 -6.71 8.03
CA GLN A 527 -10.81 -5.86 7.02
C GLN A 527 -11.67 -4.80 7.70
N ARG A 528 -11.45 -3.52 7.38
CA ARG A 528 -12.16 -2.42 8.06
C ARG A 528 -13.58 -2.29 7.51
N TRP A 529 -14.54 -1.91 8.36
CA TRP A 529 -15.93 -1.72 7.93
C TRP A 529 -16.07 -0.70 6.80
N VAL A 530 -15.33 0.40 6.86
CA VAL A 530 -15.32 1.41 5.79
C VAL A 530 -14.88 0.83 4.45
N GLU A 531 -13.92 -0.09 4.43
CA GLU A 531 -13.49 -0.77 3.20
C GLU A 531 -14.57 -1.74 2.69
N MET A 532 -15.29 -2.40 3.59
CA MET A 532 -16.36 -3.33 3.24
C MET A 532 -17.59 -2.60 2.66
N ILE A 533 -18.01 -1.49 3.26
CA ILE A 533 -19.24 -0.80 2.88
C ILE A 533 -19.05 0.18 1.71
N PHE A 534 -17.90 0.83 1.58
CA PHE A 534 -17.60 1.72 0.45
C PHE A 534 -16.95 0.99 -0.75
N GLY A 535 -16.29 -0.15 -0.53
CA GLY A 535 -15.65 -0.91 -1.61
C GLY A 535 -16.65 -1.61 -2.55
N GLU A 536 -16.14 -2.23 -3.61
CA GLU A 536 -16.93 -2.96 -4.62
C GLU A 536 -17.83 -4.06 -4.04
N GLY A 537 -17.51 -4.57 -2.84
CA GLY A 537 -18.35 -5.53 -2.11
C GLY A 537 -19.59 -4.94 -1.43
N GLY A 538 -19.64 -3.62 -1.26
CA GLY A 538 -20.68 -2.87 -0.56
C GLY A 538 -21.93 -2.65 -1.37
N ILE A 539 -22.57 -3.73 -1.83
CA ILE A 539 -23.81 -3.66 -2.61
C ILE A 539 -24.96 -3.13 -1.73
N ALA A 540 -25.81 -2.27 -2.27
CA ALA A 540 -26.99 -1.78 -1.58
C ALA A 540 -27.88 -2.93 -1.07
N LEU A 541 -28.39 -2.80 0.15
CA LEU A 541 -29.20 -3.78 0.87
C LEU A 541 -28.52 -5.13 1.14
N ARG A 542 -27.20 -5.23 0.99
CA ARG A 542 -26.45 -6.39 1.43
C ARG A 542 -25.99 -6.22 2.89
N PRO A 543 -26.22 -7.22 3.77
CA PRO A 543 -25.77 -7.14 5.15
C PRO A 543 -24.25 -7.29 5.25
N ILE A 544 -23.66 -6.49 6.14
CA ILE A 544 -22.26 -6.48 6.52
C ILE A 544 -22.20 -6.55 8.05
N THR A 545 -21.41 -7.48 8.56
CA THR A 545 -21.12 -7.60 9.99
C THR A 545 -19.71 -7.13 10.30
N SER A 546 -19.56 -6.44 11.43
CA SER A 546 -18.27 -6.01 11.94
C SER A 546 -18.29 -5.97 13.47
N ARG A 547 -17.14 -5.71 14.08
CA ARG A 547 -16.96 -5.55 15.53
C ARG A 547 -15.98 -4.43 15.87
N ASP A 548 -16.14 -3.81 17.03
CA ASP A 548 -15.19 -2.82 17.55
C ASP A 548 -14.18 -3.44 18.54
N ALA A 549 -13.29 -2.62 19.08
CA ALA A 549 -12.26 -3.04 20.02
C ALA A 549 -12.84 -3.45 21.38
N GLU A 550 -14.00 -2.90 21.75
CA GLU A 550 -14.77 -3.23 22.94
C GLU A 550 -15.53 -4.56 22.82
N GLY A 551 -15.59 -5.14 21.62
CA GLY A 551 -16.24 -6.40 21.32
C GLY A 551 -17.71 -6.27 20.93
N ASN A 552 -18.26 -5.05 20.82
CA ASN A 552 -19.61 -4.85 20.31
C ASN A 552 -19.67 -5.25 18.85
N ARG A 553 -20.78 -5.86 18.45
CA ARG A 553 -20.97 -6.39 17.09
C ARG A 553 -22.01 -5.55 16.36
N TYR A 554 -21.72 -5.21 15.12
CA TYR A 554 -22.57 -4.39 14.28
C TYR A 554 -23.14 -5.26 13.15
N PHE A 555 -24.42 -5.06 12.87
CA PHE A 555 -25.09 -5.54 11.67
C PHE A 555 -25.53 -4.31 10.88
N SER A 556 -24.99 -4.13 9.68
CA SER A 556 -25.20 -2.90 8.90
C SER A 556 -25.43 -3.20 7.43
N TRP A 557 -26.07 -2.28 6.72
CA TRP A 557 -26.21 -2.35 5.27
C TRP A 557 -26.30 -0.95 4.66
N LYS A 558 -25.95 -0.86 3.39
CA LYS A 558 -26.07 0.36 2.60
C LYS A 558 -27.52 0.52 2.15
N GLN A 559 -28.15 1.66 2.47
CA GLN A 559 -29.50 2.01 2.03
C GLN A 559 -29.46 2.63 0.62
N ASP A 560 -28.57 3.61 0.44
CA ASP A 560 -28.37 4.31 -0.82
C ASP A 560 -26.87 4.59 -1.07
N ASP A 561 -26.52 4.75 -2.35
CA ASP A 561 -25.15 4.96 -2.82
C ASP A 561 -25.07 6.15 -3.79
N ARG A 562 -24.10 7.04 -3.58
CA ARG A 562 -23.71 8.10 -4.51
C ARG A 562 -22.22 8.01 -4.79
N GLU A 563 -21.90 7.52 -5.98
CA GLU A 563 -20.54 7.49 -6.51
C GLU A 563 -19.91 8.89 -6.55
N GLU A 564 -18.59 8.91 -6.63
CA GLU A 564 -17.82 10.14 -6.78
C GLU A 564 -18.27 10.89 -8.04
N ARG A 565 -18.48 12.19 -7.90
CA ARG A 565 -18.90 13.02 -9.02
C ARG A 565 -18.18 14.35 -8.98
N VAL A 566 -17.83 14.83 -10.17
CA VAL A 566 -17.39 16.21 -10.38
C VAL A 566 -18.65 17.10 -10.49
N PRO A 567 -18.88 18.03 -9.56
CA PRO A 567 -20.00 18.96 -9.66
C PRO A 567 -19.79 19.91 -10.83
N THR A 568 -20.84 20.56 -11.30
CA THR A 568 -20.69 21.65 -12.27
C THR A 568 -20.18 22.91 -11.58
N PHE A 569 -19.52 23.81 -12.32
CA PHE A 569 -19.07 25.10 -11.77
C PHE A 569 -20.23 25.90 -11.14
N ALA A 570 -21.45 25.81 -11.71
CA ALA A 570 -22.61 26.49 -11.17
C ALA A 570 -23.03 25.94 -9.80
N GLU A 571 -22.94 24.62 -9.60
CA GLU A 571 -23.22 23.95 -8.33
C GLU A 571 -22.13 24.24 -7.28
N ALA A 572 -20.85 24.26 -7.70
CA ALA A 572 -19.72 24.42 -6.80
C ALA A 572 -19.26 25.87 -6.58
N ARG A 573 -19.84 26.86 -7.27
CA ARG A 573 -19.35 28.25 -7.33
C ARG A 573 -19.04 28.84 -5.96
N GLU A 574 -19.95 28.69 -4.99
CA GLU A 574 -19.81 29.24 -3.64
C GLU A 574 -18.63 28.58 -2.89
N THR A 575 -18.53 27.24 -2.97
CA THR A 575 -17.43 26.47 -2.40
C THR A 575 -16.09 26.85 -3.03
N VAL A 576 -16.07 27.04 -4.37
CA VAL A 576 -14.88 27.45 -5.12
C VAL A 576 -14.44 28.84 -4.72
N GLU A 577 -15.38 29.79 -4.57
CA GLU A 577 -15.08 31.15 -4.13
C GLU A 577 -14.53 31.16 -2.69
N LYS A 578 -15.15 30.41 -1.77
CA LYS A 578 -14.65 30.29 -0.39
C LYS A 578 -13.23 29.71 -0.36
N ALA A 579 -13.01 28.61 -1.07
CA ALA A 579 -11.69 27.97 -1.14
C ALA A 579 -10.63 28.91 -1.77
N TRP A 580 -10.99 29.63 -2.84
CA TRP A 580 -10.09 30.59 -3.47
C TRP A 580 -9.69 31.71 -2.50
N ARG A 581 -10.65 32.28 -1.77
CA ARG A 581 -10.37 33.34 -0.79
C ARG A 581 -9.46 32.86 0.34
N ILE A 582 -9.63 31.61 0.80
CA ILE A 582 -8.74 31.01 1.81
C ILE A 582 -7.31 30.90 1.26
N VAL A 583 -7.14 30.38 0.04
CA VAL A 583 -5.81 30.27 -0.59
C VAL A 583 -5.18 31.65 -0.79
N ALA A 584 -5.95 32.62 -1.27
CA ALA A 584 -5.51 34.00 -1.49
C ALA A 584 -5.17 34.74 -0.18
N ALA A 585 -5.74 34.33 0.95
CA ALA A 585 -5.51 34.93 2.27
C ALA A 585 -4.23 34.43 2.96
N ARG A 586 -3.64 33.31 2.52
CA ARG A 586 -2.42 32.73 3.14
C ARG A 586 -1.29 33.75 3.30
N PRO A 587 -0.92 34.57 2.30
CA PRO A 587 0.16 35.55 2.46
C PRO A 587 -0.14 36.61 3.54
N GLN A 588 -1.41 36.94 3.78
CA GLN A 588 -1.80 37.90 4.82
C GLN A 588 -1.65 37.29 6.21
N ALA A 589 -2.03 36.03 6.39
CA ALA A 589 -1.84 35.29 7.62
C ALA A 589 -0.35 35.11 7.95
N GLU A 590 0.47 34.76 6.96
CA GLU A 590 1.92 34.64 7.10
C GLU A 590 2.55 35.97 7.50
N LYS A 591 2.18 37.07 6.83
CA LYS A 591 2.65 38.40 7.18
C LYS A 591 2.28 38.77 8.62
N ARG A 592 1.05 38.46 9.04
CA ARG A 592 0.61 38.73 10.42
C ARG A 592 1.40 37.92 11.44
N ALA A 593 1.63 36.63 11.18
CA ALA A 593 2.46 35.80 12.04
C ALA A 593 3.90 36.34 12.13
N ALA A 594 4.47 36.78 11.00
CA ALA A 594 5.82 37.33 10.94
C ALA A 594 5.95 38.66 11.71
N GLU A 595 4.94 39.52 11.64
CA GLU A 595 4.88 40.76 12.43
C GLU A 595 4.86 40.47 13.95
N LEU A 596 4.11 39.46 14.40
CA LEU A 596 4.07 39.06 15.80
C LEU A 596 5.43 38.54 16.28
N VAL A 597 6.08 37.68 15.49
CA VAL A 597 7.42 37.16 15.79
C VAL A 597 8.47 38.27 15.82
N ALA A 598 8.43 39.21 14.86
CA ALA A 598 9.35 40.33 14.80
C ALA A 598 9.18 41.30 15.99
N THR A 599 7.95 41.45 16.49
CA THR A 599 7.64 42.28 17.65
C THR A 599 8.02 41.60 18.96
N ALA A 600 8.00 40.27 19.00
CA ALA A 600 8.31 39.49 20.20
C ALA A 600 9.72 39.74 20.71
N GLY A 601 10.75 39.70 19.85
CA GLY A 601 12.14 39.85 20.28
C GLY A 601 12.46 38.93 21.47
N GLU A 602 12.82 39.50 22.62
CA GLU A 602 13.06 38.75 23.87
C GLU A 602 11.80 38.55 24.74
N LYS A 603 10.68 39.23 24.44
CA LYS A 603 9.42 39.16 25.21
C LYS A 603 8.63 37.89 24.89
N SER A 604 7.83 37.41 25.85
CA SER A 604 6.98 36.24 25.62
C SER A 604 6.02 36.50 24.47
N LEU A 605 5.72 35.46 23.68
CA LEU A 605 4.78 35.58 22.58
C LEU A 605 3.38 35.95 23.11
N LYS A 606 3.05 35.48 24.32
CA LYS A 606 1.80 35.78 25.01
C LYS A 606 1.61 37.28 25.27
N ASP A 607 2.62 37.93 25.83
CA ASP A 607 2.56 39.37 26.12
C ASP A 607 2.40 40.19 24.83
N VAL A 608 3.13 39.80 23.78
CA VAL A 608 3.11 40.51 22.48
C VAL A 608 1.77 40.34 21.78
N VAL A 609 1.19 39.15 21.83
CA VAL A 609 -0.17 38.92 21.30
C VAL A 609 -1.20 39.73 22.10
N GLY A 610 -1.06 39.80 23.44
CA GLY A 610 -1.89 40.66 24.29
C GLY A 610 -1.84 42.13 23.90
N ASP A 611 -0.62 42.66 23.69
CA ASP A 611 -0.38 44.06 23.31
C ASP A 611 -0.89 44.39 21.90
N VAL A 612 -0.75 43.47 20.94
CA VAL A 612 -0.91 43.74 19.49
C VAL A 612 -2.24 43.24 18.92
N VAL A 613 -2.82 42.18 19.49
CA VAL A 613 -4.07 41.55 19.04
C VAL A 613 -5.16 41.75 20.09
N GLY A 614 -4.82 41.63 21.37
CA GLY A 614 -5.71 41.77 22.52
C GLY A 614 -5.61 40.60 23.50
N GLU A 615 -6.06 40.83 24.73
CA GLU A 615 -5.97 39.85 25.84
C GLU A 615 -6.65 38.51 25.53
N GLU A 616 -7.80 38.50 24.84
CA GLU A 616 -8.49 37.25 24.46
C GLU A 616 -7.64 36.38 23.51
N ALA A 617 -6.84 37.00 22.64
CA ALA A 617 -5.94 36.28 21.76
C ALA A 617 -4.69 35.78 22.50
N ALA A 618 -4.26 36.49 23.56
CA ALA A 618 -3.14 36.07 24.40
C ALA A 618 -3.44 34.73 25.10
N GLU A 619 -4.70 34.42 25.40
CA GLU A 619 -5.11 33.12 25.95
C GLU A 619 -4.98 31.96 24.95
N GLN A 620 -4.92 32.24 23.64
CA GLN A 620 -4.71 31.23 22.61
C GLN A 620 -3.23 30.88 22.41
N VAL A 621 -2.31 31.61 23.05
CA VAL A 621 -0.88 31.27 23.04
C VAL A 621 -0.66 30.05 23.92
N LEU A 622 -0.21 28.96 23.32
CA LEU A 622 0.03 27.69 24.00
C LEU A 622 1.53 27.43 24.11
N THR A 623 1.97 27.03 25.29
CA THR A 623 3.29 26.41 25.46
C THR A 623 3.16 24.93 25.12
N VAL A 624 3.87 24.50 24.08
CA VAL A 624 3.83 23.13 23.55
C VAL A 624 5.21 22.49 23.71
N GLY A 625 5.28 21.37 24.43
CA GLY A 625 6.48 20.56 24.59
C GLY A 625 6.72 20.06 26.01
N PRO A 626 7.83 19.32 26.22
CA PRO A 626 8.84 18.96 25.23
C PRO A 626 8.35 17.92 24.21
N PHE A 627 8.73 18.05 22.93
CA PHE A 627 8.46 17.05 21.89
C PHE A 627 9.61 16.95 20.89
N THR A 628 9.86 15.78 20.31
CA THR A 628 10.88 15.55 19.26
C THR A 628 10.31 15.75 17.86
N TRP A 629 11.16 15.87 16.83
CA TRP A 629 10.67 15.98 15.45
C TRP A 629 9.90 14.72 15.05
N LEU A 630 10.53 13.57 15.31
CA LEU A 630 10.00 12.26 15.03
C LEU A 630 9.80 11.50 16.35
N THR A 631 8.66 10.82 16.48
CA THR A 631 8.30 10.04 17.67
C THR A 631 8.11 8.56 17.33
N GLU A 632 8.36 7.68 18.29
CA GLU A 632 8.00 6.28 18.19
C GLU A 632 6.46 6.18 18.32
N GLY A 633 5.80 5.87 17.21
CA GLY A 633 4.35 5.67 17.21
C GLY A 633 3.92 4.51 18.10
N ALA A 634 2.61 4.33 18.27
CA ALA A 634 2.03 3.26 19.09
C ALA A 634 2.33 1.83 18.62
N ALA A 635 2.99 1.66 17.46
CA ALA A 635 3.34 0.38 16.86
C ALA A 635 4.53 -0.35 17.53
N GLY A 636 5.21 0.28 18.50
CA GLY A 636 6.25 -0.34 19.31
C GLY A 636 7.61 -0.48 18.62
N PHE A 637 8.52 -1.24 19.24
CA PHE A 637 9.93 -1.35 18.86
C PHE A 637 10.13 -1.84 17.42
N GLY A 638 10.85 -1.05 16.62
CA GLY A 638 11.20 -1.38 15.23
C GLY A 638 10.20 -0.94 14.17
N ALA A 639 9.14 -0.22 14.54
CA ALA A 639 8.32 0.53 13.59
C ALA A 639 9.07 1.79 13.09
N PRO A 640 8.83 2.25 11.85
CA PRO A 640 9.39 3.52 11.39
C PRO A 640 8.87 4.65 12.29
N PRO A 641 9.73 5.60 12.66
CA PRO A 641 9.31 6.75 13.45
C PRO A 641 8.34 7.62 12.65
N LEU A 642 7.39 8.25 13.34
CA LEU A 642 6.34 9.05 12.73
C LEU A 642 6.54 10.53 13.07
N LEU A 643 6.04 11.42 12.21
CA LEU A 643 6.01 12.85 12.50
C LEU A 643 5.23 13.10 13.80
N SER A 644 5.85 13.81 14.75
CA SER A 644 5.20 14.12 16.02
C SER A 644 3.98 15.01 15.80
N SER A 645 2.90 14.75 16.54
CA SER A 645 1.68 15.56 16.57
C SER A 645 1.40 15.99 18.01
N PRO A 646 2.17 16.95 18.56
CA PRO A 646 2.03 17.35 19.95
C PRO A 646 0.70 18.07 20.20
N ASN A 647 0.14 17.88 21.40
CA ASN A 647 -1.09 18.55 21.80
C ASN A 647 -0.92 20.08 21.73
N GLY A 648 -1.83 20.76 21.04
CA GLY A 648 -1.78 22.22 20.82
C GLY A 648 -1.36 22.64 19.41
N LEU A 649 -0.71 21.76 18.64
CA LEU A 649 -0.42 22.00 17.22
C LEU A 649 -1.34 21.15 16.33
N VAL A 650 -2.13 21.80 15.48
CA VAL A 650 -3.09 21.12 14.61
C VAL A 650 -2.41 20.73 13.30
N MET A 651 -2.17 19.43 13.10
CA MET A 651 -1.54 18.87 11.89
C MET A 651 -0.25 19.61 11.49
N PRO A 652 0.80 19.59 12.33
CA PRO A 652 1.98 20.44 12.16
C PRO A 652 2.65 20.27 10.78
N GLY A 653 2.76 19.04 10.27
CA GLY A 653 3.45 18.77 9.00
C GLY A 653 4.96 18.97 9.07
N GLU A 654 5.68 18.57 8.02
CA GLU A 654 7.16 18.63 7.98
C GLU A 654 7.68 20.08 8.03
N ALA A 655 7.00 21.01 7.35
CA ALA A 655 7.42 22.41 7.28
C ALA A 655 7.42 23.12 8.63
N LEU A 656 6.39 22.90 9.46
CA LEU A 656 6.34 23.47 10.81
C LEU A 656 7.43 22.87 11.70
N MET A 657 7.63 21.55 11.61
CA MET A 657 8.65 20.86 12.40
C MET A 657 10.05 21.33 12.02
N GLN A 658 10.32 21.46 10.72
CA GLN A 658 11.56 22.06 10.23
C GLN A 658 11.75 23.48 10.78
N ALA A 659 10.72 24.33 10.76
CA ALA A 659 10.81 25.68 11.32
C ALA A 659 11.13 25.68 12.83
N VAL A 660 10.53 24.77 13.62
CA VAL A 660 10.80 24.64 15.06
C VAL A 660 12.25 24.19 15.33
N PHE A 661 12.71 23.12 14.68
CA PHE A 661 13.99 22.47 15.01
C PHE A 661 15.21 23.12 14.33
N THR A 662 15.01 23.95 13.32
CA THR A 662 16.11 24.76 12.73
C THR A 662 16.27 26.11 13.41
N THR A 663 15.28 26.56 14.18
CA THR A 663 15.31 27.86 14.88
C THR A 663 16.02 27.72 16.22
N PRO A 664 17.02 28.57 16.52
CA PRO A 664 17.71 28.55 17.82
C PRO A 664 16.77 28.84 19.00
N ALA A 665 17.12 28.31 20.17
CA ALA A 665 16.41 28.65 21.40
C ALA A 665 16.46 30.17 21.67
N GLY A 666 15.32 30.74 22.06
CA GLY A 666 15.10 32.16 22.25
C GLY A 666 14.66 32.91 20.98
N ALA A 667 14.84 32.34 19.78
CA ALA A 667 14.42 32.95 18.53
C ALA A 667 12.99 32.54 18.14
N GLY A 668 12.37 33.35 17.29
CA GLY A 668 11.05 33.07 16.76
C GLY A 668 11.07 32.71 15.28
N ALA A 669 10.03 31.98 14.86
CA ALA A 669 9.85 31.49 13.50
C ALA A 669 8.37 31.52 13.12
N THR A 670 8.10 31.44 11.82
CA THR A 670 6.75 31.31 11.29
C THR A 670 6.69 30.17 10.31
N ALA A 671 5.66 29.34 10.43
CA ALA A 671 5.38 28.32 9.45
C ALA A 671 3.90 27.92 9.46
N PHE A 672 3.43 27.45 8.32
CA PHE A 672 2.10 26.88 8.21
C PHE A 672 2.05 25.47 8.77
N ASN A 673 0.87 25.11 9.27
CA ASN A 673 0.53 23.70 9.42
C ASN A 673 0.34 23.02 8.06
N GLU A 674 0.31 21.69 8.02
CA GLU A 674 0.27 20.89 6.79
C GLU A 674 -0.85 21.33 5.80
N PRO A 675 -2.12 21.49 6.22
CA PRO A 675 -3.18 21.95 5.31
C PRO A 675 -3.17 23.47 5.03
N GLN A 676 -2.21 24.22 5.57
CA GLN A 676 -2.11 25.69 5.47
C GLN A 676 -3.39 26.42 5.89
N THR A 677 -4.04 25.93 6.96
CA THR A 677 -5.22 26.57 7.59
C THR A 677 -4.81 27.53 8.71
N PHE A 678 -3.66 27.29 9.34
CA PHE A 678 -3.07 28.14 10.36
C PHE A 678 -1.63 28.45 9.99
N CYS A 679 -1.26 29.73 10.06
CA CYS A 679 0.15 30.13 10.13
C CYS A 679 0.51 30.31 11.60
N TYR A 680 1.42 29.51 12.12
CA TYR A 680 1.84 29.64 13.51
C TYR A 680 2.93 30.71 13.63
N ALA A 681 2.71 31.66 14.54
CA ALA A 681 3.80 32.44 15.12
C ALA A 681 4.41 31.61 16.26
N LEU A 682 5.70 31.31 16.15
CA LEU A 682 6.41 30.44 17.08
C LEU A 682 7.53 31.20 17.78
N ARG A 683 7.74 30.91 19.06
CA ARG A 683 8.97 31.21 19.78
C ARG A 683 9.54 29.93 20.36
N VAL A 684 10.76 29.57 20.00
CA VAL A 684 11.44 28.40 20.56
C VAL A 684 11.96 28.77 21.94
N ILE A 685 11.50 28.10 22.98
CA ILE A 685 11.93 28.33 24.36
C ILE A 685 13.25 27.61 24.62
N ALA A 686 13.31 26.32 24.32
CA ALA A 686 14.46 25.46 24.61
C ALA A 686 14.54 24.29 23.64
N HIS A 687 15.78 23.81 23.45
CA HIS A 687 16.10 22.52 22.84
C HIS A 687 16.80 21.66 23.89
N GLU A 688 16.25 20.48 24.16
CA GLU A 688 16.71 19.57 25.22
C GLU A 688 16.91 18.15 24.63
N PRO A 689 18.06 17.49 24.83
CA PRO A 689 19.27 17.99 25.47
C PRO A 689 19.99 19.07 24.65
N ALA A 690 20.94 19.76 25.28
CA ALA A 690 21.79 20.72 24.57
C ALA A 690 22.60 20.03 23.47
N GLU A 691 22.88 20.74 22.38
CA GLU A 691 23.55 20.16 21.21
C GLU A 691 24.91 19.51 21.55
N ALA A 692 25.66 20.10 22.49
CA ALA A 692 26.95 19.56 22.93
C ALA A 692 26.81 18.17 23.57
N GLU A 693 25.80 17.98 24.41
CA GLU A 693 25.50 16.69 25.04
C GLU A 693 24.98 15.68 24.00
N LEU A 694 24.13 16.11 23.08
CA LEU A 694 23.69 15.26 21.97
C LEU A 694 24.85 14.78 21.10
N ARG A 695 25.88 15.60 20.87
CA ARG A 695 27.08 15.20 20.11
C ARG A 695 27.90 14.14 20.84
N GLU A 696 28.05 14.28 22.15
CA GLU A 696 28.71 13.27 22.98
C GLU A 696 27.96 11.93 22.90
N ARG A 697 26.64 11.96 23.15
CA ARG A 697 25.78 10.77 23.04
C ARG A 697 25.83 10.15 21.64
N PHE A 698 25.80 10.95 20.58
CA PHE A 698 25.89 10.47 19.20
C PHE A 698 27.20 9.71 18.93
N SER A 699 28.31 10.15 19.54
CA SER A 699 29.61 9.48 19.39
C SER A 699 29.68 8.14 20.14
N GLU A 700 28.97 8.02 21.27
CA GLU A 700 28.91 6.80 22.09
C GLU A 700 27.90 5.78 21.56
N THR A 701 26.84 6.24 20.90
CA THR A 701 25.69 5.42 20.52
C THR A 701 25.93 4.70 19.18
N GLN A 702 26.80 3.68 19.18
CA GLN A 702 26.89 2.71 18.08
C GLN A 702 25.62 1.82 17.96
N GLY A 703 24.71 1.85 18.95
CA GLY A 703 23.50 0.99 19.01
C GLY A 703 22.28 1.47 18.23
N ASP A 704 22.02 2.77 18.11
CA ASP A 704 20.79 3.33 17.48
C ASP A 704 20.87 3.46 15.96
N GLN A 705 21.87 2.83 15.35
CA GLN A 705 22.08 2.81 13.90
C GLN A 705 20.85 2.36 13.12
N ARG A 706 20.06 1.46 13.70
CA ARG A 706 18.83 0.99 13.08
C ARG A 706 17.76 2.06 13.00
N ARG A 707 17.55 2.85 14.06
CA ARG A 707 16.55 3.93 14.08
C ARG A 707 16.96 5.06 13.13
N ILE A 708 18.24 5.42 13.12
CA ILE A 708 18.81 6.39 12.19
C ILE A 708 18.63 5.91 10.74
N ALA A 709 18.92 4.64 10.45
CA ALA A 709 18.73 4.07 9.11
C ALA A 709 17.26 4.08 8.65
N MET A 710 16.29 3.90 9.57
CA MET A 710 14.87 4.01 9.24
C MET A 710 14.48 5.45 8.85
N VAL A 711 14.98 6.46 9.59
CA VAL A 711 14.77 7.87 9.22
C VAL A 711 15.44 8.18 7.89
N ALA A 712 16.67 7.70 7.67
CA ALA A 712 17.39 7.88 6.42
C ALA A 712 16.63 7.28 5.23
N GLN A 713 16.05 6.10 5.40
CA GLN A 713 15.25 5.45 4.36
C GLN A 713 13.99 6.27 4.02
N GLN A 714 13.33 6.85 5.02
CA GLN A 714 12.17 7.72 4.80
C GLN A 714 12.56 9.02 4.08
N ALA A 715 13.60 9.71 4.57
CA ALA A 715 14.11 10.92 3.95
C ALA A 715 14.57 10.66 2.50
N PHE A 716 15.17 9.50 2.24
CA PHE A 716 15.54 9.08 0.89
C PHE A 716 14.31 8.92 -0.01
N ALA A 717 13.22 8.31 0.49
CA ALA A 717 11.99 8.15 -0.27
C ALA A 717 11.36 9.51 -0.65
N GLU A 718 11.42 10.49 0.25
CA GLU A 718 10.95 11.87 0.00
C GLU A 718 11.82 12.55 -1.06
N VAL A 719 13.15 12.57 -0.89
CA VAL A 719 14.09 13.15 -1.88
C VAL A 719 13.97 12.48 -3.25
N PHE A 720 13.76 11.16 -3.27
CA PHE A 720 13.54 10.42 -4.49
C PHE A 720 12.26 10.89 -5.20
N THR A 721 11.16 11.05 -4.46
CA THR A 721 9.88 11.52 -5.00
C THR A 721 10.02 12.93 -5.54
N ASP A 722 10.60 13.85 -4.76
CA ASP A 722 10.86 15.23 -5.16
C ASP A 722 11.73 15.33 -6.42
N TRP A 723 12.74 14.46 -6.54
CA TRP A 723 13.59 14.42 -7.72
C TRP A 723 12.79 14.01 -8.97
N ILE A 724 11.94 12.99 -8.89
CA ILE A 724 11.14 12.60 -10.04
C ILE A 724 10.10 13.66 -10.39
N ASP A 725 9.42 14.23 -9.39
CA ASP A 725 8.44 15.29 -9.61
C ASP A 725 9.10 16.55 -10.21
N GLY A 726 10.34 16.83 -9.79
CA GLY A 726 11.20 17.84 -10.38
C GLY A 726 11.53 17.56 -11.85
N LEU A 727 11.83 16.31 -12.20
CA LEU A 727 12.05 15.91 -13.60
C LEU A 727 10.79 16.08 -14.45
N GLU A 728 9.63 15.67 -13.95
CA GLU A 728 8.34 15.84 -14.64
C GLU A 728 8.01 17.32 -14.85
N THR A 729 8.26 18.15 -13.83
CA THR A 729 8.09 19.60 -13.89
C THR A 729 9.05 20.24 -14.89
N GLN A 730 10.33 19.85 -14.87
CA GLN A 730 11.33 20.32 -15.83
C GLN A 730 10.97 19.93 -17.26
N ALA A 731 10.49 18.69 -17.45
CA ALA A 731 9.96 18.20 -18.71
C ALA A 731 8.65 18.88 -19.11
N GLY A 732 7.96 19.59 -18.21
CA GLY A 732 6.66 20.19 -18.48
C GLY A 732 5.61 19.13 -18.85
N LEU A 733 5.62 18.01 -18.13
CA LEU A 733 4.68 16.92 -18.35
C LEU A 733 3.24 17.40 -18.09
N THR A 734 2.32 17.09 -19.01
CA THR A 734 0.90 17.43 -18.87
C THR A 734 0.05 16.29 -19.40
N TRP A 735 -0.82 15.77 -18.54
CA TRP A 735 -1.84 14.80 -18.89
C TRP A 735 -3.12 15.52 -19.32
N LYS A 736 -3.73 15.09 -20.44
CA LYS A 736 -5.01 15.61 -20.95
C LYS A 736 -6.21 14.78 -20.49
N ARG A 737 -5.95 13.63 -19.88
CA ARG A 737 -6.88 12.75 -19.17
C ARG A 737 -6.14 12.07 -18.03
N ASP A 738 -6.86 11.60 -17.03
CA ASP A 738 -6.25 10.82 -15.95
C ASP A 738 -5.57 9.54 -16.52
N PRO A 739 -4.38 9.19 -16.00
CA PRO A 739 -3.69 7.96 -16.36
C PRO A 739 -4.49 6.75 -15.87
N ARG A 740 -4.51 5.67 -16.66
CA ARG A 740 -5.14 4.42 -16.26
C ARG A 740 -4.18 3.58 -15.41
N PRO A 741 -4.64 2.99 -14.30
CA PRO A 741 -3.84 2.04 -13.55
C PRO A 741 -3.53 0.79 -14.38
N ALA A 742 -2.50 0.05 -13.99
CA ALA A 742 -2.21 -1.26 -14.56
C ALA A 742 -3.45 -2.17 -14.43
N ARG A 743 -3.78 -2.90 -15.50
CA ARG A 743 -4.96 -3.76 -15.59
C ARG A 743 -4.72 -5.16 -15.03
#